data_AF-A0A7Y5LJI4-F1
#
_entry.id   AF-A0A7Y5LJI4-F1
#
_cell.length_a   1.000
_cell.length_b   1.000
_cell.length_c   1.000
_cell.angle_alpha   90.00
_cell.angle_beta   90.00
_cell.angle_gamma   90.00
#
_symmetry.space_group_name_H-M   'P 1'
#
loop_
_entity.id
_entity.type
_entity.pdbx_description
1 polymer ?
#
loop_
_entity_poly.entity_id
_entity_poly.type
_entity_poly.pdbx_seq_one_letter_code
_entity_poly.pdbx_strand_id
1 'polypeptide(L)'
;MNKITITINGRSLFVDEGKTILDIVKEHNLDDIPTLCYDNRIEPCTSCFICVVAVSGVNRLLPSCSTAATDGMVVTTNNPEIRESRKTALELIMSNHYADCIAPCSNKCPAGVDVQSYISLISMHKYGDALRLIKENNPLPLSICRVCVRECEAACRRNLLDEPVAVNNLKRFVADLDSVNMWVPELKCKNGKRVAVIGSGPGGLSAAYYLAVEGFEVQIFEKADKPGGMLRYGIPEYRLPKNILDKEINWIKNLGVEITTGKSLGTDFSLDDLFNSGFDSVFLAPGAHKGTRLGLEGEETVKEILSGIEFLHSAAPGKGSDLRGTVIVIGGGNTAIDAARTALRLGADKVQIVYRRSIKEMPAHPEEIDAAMKEGVEIVFLTNPVALELNEGKLRGVRCIKMALESAKPGERPKPVPLPGSEYKLECDYIISAIGQAVDGSFADKDNIKLNKWGNITVNEASLETTVPGVFAGGDAVTGPLTAINAIAQGKQAAQQIKKYLIPGSNGKSNYRYYSFKHNLSEISEREFESAKRLSRVHPFELPVDERICGFDEVEWGLTEDQALGETGRCLECGCEEYSDCRLRLYCDEYGVDITKYKGEVKKYKPDRSHPFIVLDPNKCINCGICVKTCGEVLRVSALGFVYRGFKSVVKPAMEKTLSEAGCISCGNCIDACPTGAISEKFPFKVLGTLPKENISAVCGFCSLGCTVNFKKISNDIFFAIGNGDNPSGSFNNGYLCSKGRFGHRYLLQKNRVLDPAIHLNGGFNNVSYSDAVDFTVEKIKSIIRQYGRDSVAVMASPKLSNEELYLLQKFTRTGLKNNNIHSFSHLIYDDELNSPDEMLGFTASTTRLESIDKAGVIVLVNSNPAENNLVLDMKLKRAQKNGAKIVIFNSCETRMNRYADLWIDNKKGSSSLILNTVINYLIQNNIPRQAIHNLDELINNTAGYSIEDSSRRSGTSKEKLLTLCRLLSPTDEEILFIYDLDYKTEKSENDLKAICNYFLLTGRIKKENNGLLLLRAFSNSTGSFELGAVPYYLPGYITFTNKAGIKTIEKEWGCSLANIFAPGNLKSKLDEGKIKALLIFGEDPLLDWNNKKYVKSADFVLSAGSFWNSTMAESDIVFPLSTPAEQSGTYTRCDNKFQLSHAITDPVNPVTNIALIAALARCFSRGFEYREADDIRQEIVKTDRFRGSYFNDGSPVADYFLDQYDINNAVFGLARAPHRIYNVPYPPLHYEENYYINSVKSKIH
;
A
#
# COMPACT_ATOMS: atom_id res chain seq x y z
N MET A 1 27.18 -28.50 -19.59
CA MET A 1 26.15 -29.15 -18.76
C MET A 1 25.49 -30.24 -19.61
N ASN A 2 25.28 -31.43 -19.06
CA ASN A 2 24.53 -32.48 -19.75
C ASN A 2 23.05 -32.07 -19.79
N LYS A 3 22.36 -32.43 -20.88
CA LYS A 3 20.92 -32.26 -21.00
C LYS A 3 20.23 -33.58 -20.74
N ILE A 4 19.09 -33.52 -20.05
CA ILE A 4 18.24 -34.67 -19.73
C ILE A 4 16.85 -34.46 -20.33
N THR A 5 16.18 -35.57 -20.61
CA THR A 5 14.80 -35.59 -21.11
C THR A 5 13.85 -35.86 -19.95
N ILE A 6 12.88 -34.98 -19.73
CA ILE A 6 11.84 -35.15 -18.71
C ILE A 6 10.46 -34.94 -19.34
N THR A 7 9.46 -35.73 -18.93
CA THR A 7 8.08 -35.57 -19.35
C THR A 7 7.24 -35.04 -18.20
N ILE A 8 6.65 -33.86 -18.35
CA ILE A 8 5.78 -33.25 -17.34
C ILE A 8 4.39 -33.03 -17.95
N ASN A 9 3.35 -33.58 -17.31
CA ASN A 9 1.96 -33.51 -17.80
C ASN A 9 1.81 -33.95 -19.28
N GLY A 10 2.57 -34.99 -19.67
CA GLY A 10 2.58 -35.50 -21.05
C GLY A 10 3.45 -34.72 -22.04
N ARG A 11 4.07 -33.60 -21.63
CA ARG A 11 4.98 -32.82 -22.47
C ARG A 11 6.45 -33.18 -22.20
N SER A 12 7.15 -33.66 -23.23
CA SER A 12 8.58 -33.96 -23.16
C SER A 12 9.41 -32.68 -23.34
N LEU A 13 10.44 -32.50 -22.51
CA LEU A 13 11.31 -31.33 -22.44
C LEU A 13 12.77 -31.74 -22.33
N PHE A 14 13.64 -30.94 -22.93
CA PHE A 14 15.09 -31.05 -22.80
C PHE A 14 15.60 -29.96 -21.86
N VAL A 15 16.06 -30.36 -20.68
CA VAL A 15 16.46 -29.45 -19.59
C VAL A 15 17.88 -29.72 -19.12
N ASP A 16 18.49 -28.75 -18.46
CA ASP A 16 19.83 -28.93 -17.88
C ASP A 16 19.76 -29.85 -16.65
N GLU A 17 20.75 -30.75 -16.55
CA GLU A 17 20.91 -31.64 -15.40
C GLU A 17 21.07 -30.84 -14.09
N GLY A 18 20.44 -31.32 -13.01
CA GLY A 18 20.54 -30.72 -11.66
C GLY A 18 19.43 -29.72 -11.29
N LYS A 19 18.58 -29.31 -12.23
CA LYS A 19 17.39 -28.48 -11.93
C LYS A 19 16.34 -29.28 -11.14
N THR A 20 15.61 -28.62 -10.24
CA THR A 20 14.48 -29.25 -9.56
C THR A 20 13.25 -29.31 -10.46
N ILE A 21 12.32 -30.23 -10.17
CA ILE A 21 11.04 -30.32 -10.90
C ILE A 21 10.31 -28.97 -10.87
N LEU A 22 10.30 -28.27 -9.73
CA LEU A 22 9.63 -26.97 -9.60
C LEU A 22 10.26 -25.90 -10.49
N ASP A 23 11.60 -25.85 -10.55
CA ASP A 23 12.30 -24.86 -11.37
C ASP A 23 11.97 -25.08 -12.86
N ILE A 24 11.94 -26.33 -13.32
CA ILE A 24 11.59 -26.70 -14.70
C ILE A 24 10.13 -26.30 -15.02
N VAL A 25 9.20 -26.58 -14.12
CA VAL A 25 7.77 -26.23 -14.30
C VAL A 25 7.59 -24.73 -14.44
N LYS A 26 8.27 -23.94 -13.60
CA LYS A 26 8.22 -22.47 -13.65
C LYS A 26 8.92 -21.90 -14.88
N GLU A 27 10.11 -22.37 -15.22
CA GLU A 27 10.91 -21.88 -16.36
C GLU A 27 10.17 -22.09 -17.69
N HIS A 28 9.45 -23.20 -17.83
CA HIS A 28 8.70 -23.52 -19.05
C HIS A 28 7.20 -23.19 -18.97
N ASN A 29 6.75 -22.52 -17.91
CA ASN A 29 5.34 -22.15 -17.66
C ASN A 29 4.36 -23.33 -17.90
N LEU A 30 4.66 -24.50 -17.33
CA LEU A 30 3.91 -25.73 -17.60
C LEU A 30 2.67 -25.90 -16.72
N ASP A 31 2.74 -25.44 -15.48
CA ASP A 31 1.69 -25.50 -14.46
C ASP A 31 2.02 -24.54 -13.31
N ASP A 32 1.06 -24.27 -12.43
CA ASP A 32 1.25 -23.50 -11.20
C ASP A 32 1.28 -24.41 -9.97
N ILE A 33 2.47 -24.89 -9.60
CA ILE A 33 2.63 -25.71 -8.40
C ILE A 33 2.68 -24.81 -7.16
N PRO A 34 1.75 -24.98 -6.19
CA PRO A 34 1.65 -24.08 -5.06
C PRO A 34 2.82 -24.28 -4.10
N THR A 35 3.30 -23.16 -3.53
CA THR A 35 4.42 -23.14 -2.57
C THR A 35 4.18 -22.15 -1.44
N LEU A 36 4.55 -22.51 -0.21
CA LEU A 36 4.55 -21.60 0.96
C LEU A 36 5.95 -21.44 1.57
N CYS A 37 6.81 -22.46 1.46
CA CYS A 37 8.16 -22.48 2.03
C CYS A 37 9.28 -22.36 0.98
N TYR A 38 8.97 -21.87 -0.22
CA TYR A 38 9.93 -21.74 -1.33
C TYR A 38 10.12 -20.28 -1.72
N ASP A 39 11.37 -19.92 -1.91
CA ASP A 39 11.85 -18.69 -2.52
C ASP A 39 13.05 -19.08 -3.40
N ASN A 40 13.08 -18.63 -4.65
CA ASN A 40 14.10 -19.05 -5.63
C ASN A 40 15.50 -18.48 -5.34
N ARG A 41 15.65 -17.66 -4.30
CA ARG A 41 16.91 -17.01 -3.92
C ARG A 41 17.62 -17.74 -2.76
N ILE A 42 16.99 -18.76 -2.17
CA ILE A 42 17.52 -19.56 -1.07
C ILE A 42 17.43 -21.05 -1.38
N GLU A 43 18.18 -21.86 -0.63
CA GLU A 43 18.02 -23.32 -0.73
C GLU A 43 16.64 -23.76 -0.21
N PRO A 44 15.98 -24.72 -0.87
CA PRO A 44 14.63 -25.17 -0.49
C PRO A 44 14.52 -25.55 0.99
N CYS A 45 13.46 -25.08 1.67
CA CYS A 45 13.17 -25.48 3.06
C CYS A 45 12.48 -26.85 3.15
N THR A 46 11.72 -27.24 2.12
CA THR A 46 10.94 -28.49 2.04
C THR A 46 10.12 -28.78 3.31
N SER A 47 9.41 -27.77 3.84
CA SER A 47 8.66 -27.87 5.10
C SER A 47 7.14 -27.85 4.94
N CYS A 48 6.61 -27.19 3.89
CA CYS A 48 5.16 -27.02 3.72
C CYS A 48 4.44 -28.20 3.04
N PHE A 49 5.15 -29.04 2.28
CA PHE A 49 4.63 -30.18 1.52
C PHE A 49 3.46 -29.92 0.54
N ILE A 50 3.09 -28.67 0.27
CA ILE A 50 2.04 -28.38 -0.72
C ILE A 50 2.54 -28.49 -2.18
N CYS A 51 3.86 -28.42 -2.41
CA CYS A 51 4.45 -28.52 -3.75
C CYS A 51 4.60 -29.97 -4.25
N VAL A 52 3.91 -30.92 -3.64
CA VAL A 52 4.02 -32.34 -4.00
C VAL A 52 3.52 -32.63 -5.42
N VAL A 53 4.20 -33.57 -6.07
CA VAL A 53 3.91 -34.08 -7.43
C VAL A 53 4.02 -35.62 -7.43
N ALA A 54 3.36 -36.26 -8.40
CA ALA A 54 3.48 -37.69 -8.62
C ALA A 54 4.54 -37.98 -9.69
N VAL A 55 5.42 -38.95 -9.43
CA VAL A 55 6.47 -39.40 -10.37
C VAL A 55 6.23 -40.86 -10.71
N SER A 56 6.20 -41.20 -11.99
CA SER A 56 5.96 -42.56 -12.45
C SER A 56 7.02 -43.52 -11.89
N GLY A 57 6.58 -44.68 -11.39
CA GLY A 57 7.45 -45.67 -10.74
C GLY A 57 7.78 -45.38 -9.27
N VAL A 58 7.29 -44.28 -8.69
CA VAL A 58 7.48 -43.94 -7.27
C VAL A 58 6.14 -44.05 -6.53
N ASN A 59 6.08 -44.92 -5.50
CA ASN A 59 4.85 -45.18 -4.72
C ASN A 59 4.47 -44.08 -3.70
N ARG A 60 5.06 -42.89 -3.80
CA ARG A 60 4.79 -41.76 -2.91
C ARG A 60 4.90 -40.45 -3.68
N LEU A 61 4.19 -39.43 -3.22
CA LEU A 61 4.35 -38.08 -3.75
C LEU A 61 5.69 -37.48 -3.31
N LEU A 62 6.33 -36.75 -4.21
CA LEU A 62 7.63 -36.11 -3.98
C LEU A 62 7.50 -34.59 -3.99
N PRO A 63 8.22 -33.86 -3.12
CA PRO A 63 8.24 -32.41 -3.16
C PRO A 63 8.98 -31.92 -4.41
N SER A 64 8.29 -31.19 -5.30
CA SER A 64 8.89 -30.72 -6.55
C SER A 64 10.03 -29.73 -6.32
N CYS A 65 10.00 -28.98 -5.21
CA CYS A 65 10.95 -27.91 -4.90
C CYS A 65 12.36 -28.40 -4.53
N SER A 66 12.54 -29.69 -4.20
CA SER A 66 13.84 -30.26 -3.82
C SER A 66 14.18 -31.54 -4.56
N THR A 67 13.28 -32.04 -5.41
CA THR A 67 13.53 -33.24 -6.21
C THR A 67 14.22 -32.83 -7.51
N ALA A 68 15.48 -33.23 -7.68
CA ALA A 68 16.22 -33.03 -8.91
C ALA A 68 15.62 -33.89 -10.04
N ALA A 69 15.53 -33.31 -11.25
CA ALA A 69 15.10 -34.04 -12.42
C ALA A 69 16.17 -35.06 -12.86
N THR A 70 15.72 -36.24 -13.29
CA THR A 70 16.58 -37.28 -13.88
C THR A 70 16.11 -37.60 -15.30
N ASP A 71 17.02 -38.12 -16.13
CA ASP A 71 16.69 -38.52 -17.49
C ASP A 71 15.58 -39.60 -17.51
N GLY A 72 14.63 -39.45 -18.44
CA GLY A 72 13.46 -40.31 -18.57
C GLY A 72 12.36 -40.12 -17.51
N MET A 73 12.50 -39.17 -16.58
CA MET A 73 11.52 -38.95 -15.52
C MET A 73 10.15 -38.53 -16.10
N VAL A 74 9.06 -39.10 -15.56
CA VAL A 74 7.68 -38.76 -15.94
C VAL A 74 6.93 -38.23 -14.72
N VAL A 75 6.48 -36.98 -14.79
CA VAL A 75 5.88 -36.23 -13.67
C VAL A 75 4.45 -35.82 -14.00
N THR A 76 3.55 -36.02 -13.04
CA THR A 76 2.19 -35.44 -13.05
C THR A 76 2.07 -34.43 -11.92
N THR A 77 1.70 -33.20 -12.23
CA THR A 77 1.67 -32.09 -11.26
C THR A 77 0.31 -31.88 -10.60
N ASN A 78 -0.76 -32.44 -11.18
CA ASN A 78 -2.12 -32.29 -10.69
C ASN A 78 -2.96 -33.56 -10.99
N ASN A 79 -3.51 -34.16 -9.95
CA ASN A 79 -4.48 -35.26 -10.00
C ASN A 79 -5.28 -35.30 -8.66
N PRO A 80 -6.34 -36.11 -8.52
CA PRO A 80 -7.13 -36.15 -7.28
C PRO A 80 -6.32 -36.48 -6.02
N GLU A 81 -5.35 -37.39 -6.10
CA GLU A 81 -4.47 -37.77 -4.98
C GLU A 81 -3.58 -36.60 -4.51
N ILE A 82 -2.97 -35.89 -5.45
CA ILE A 82 -2.15 -34.69 -5.20
C ILE A 82 -3.01 -33.61 -4.56
N ARG A 83 -4.22 -33.36 -5.07
CA ARG A 83 -5.13 -32.35 -4.52
C ARG A 83 -5.53 -32.66 -3.08
N GLU A 84 -5.85 -33.91 -2.76
CA GLU A 84 -6.20 -34.33 -1.39
C GLU A 84 -4.98 -34.25 -0.44
N SER A 85 -3.79 -34.60 -0.91
CA SER A 85 -2.55 -34.44 -0.14
C SER A 85 -2.26 -32.97 0.18
N ARG A 86 -2.40 -32.07 -0.80
CA ARG A 86 -2.26 -30.61 -0.61
C ARG A 86 -3.29 -30.07 0.39
N LYS A 87 -4.56 -30.48 0.26
CA LYS A 87 -5.63 -30.12 1.19
C LYS A 87 -5.29 -30.55 2.61
N THR A 88 -4.89 -31.81 2.80
CA THR A 88 -4.49 -32.36 4.11
C THR A 88 -3.31 -31.58 4.72
N ALA A 89 -2.29 -31.25 3.91
CA ALA A 89 -1.15 -30.45 4.37
C ALA A 89 -1.59 -29.05 4.85
N LEU A 90 -2.49 -28.39 4.12
CA LEU A 90 -3.04 -27.09 4.51
C LEU A 90 -3.89 -27.19 5.79
N GLU A 91 -4.75 -28.20 5.92
CA GLU A 91 -5.56 -28.41 7.13
C GLU A 91 -4.67 -28.63 8.38
N LEU A 92 -3.56 -29.36 8.24
CA LEU A 92 -2.57 -29.52 9.32
C LEU A 92 -1.86 -28.20 9.66
N ILE A 93 -1.46 -27.41 8.66
CA ILE A 93 -0.88 -26.08 8.88
C ILE A 93 -1.88 -25.16 9.62
N MET A 94 -3.16 -25.20 9.22
CA MET A 94 -4.21 -24.37 9.80
C MET A 94 -4.56 -24.75 11.25
N SER A 95 -4.30 -26.00 11.67
CA SER A 95 -4.61 -26.49 13.03
C SER A 95 -3.97 -25.70 14.18
N ASN A 96 -2.92 -24.91 13.90
CA ASN A 96 -2.22 -24.04 14.86
C ASN A 96 -2.11 -22.58 14.36
N HIS A 97 -2.80 -22.20 13.29
CA HIS A 97 -2.79 -20.83 12.75
C HIS A 97 -3.82 -19.95 13.47
N TYR A 98 -3.45 -19.41 14.63
CA TYR A 98 -4.35 -18.67 15.52
C TYR A 98 -4.50 -17.19 15.12
N ALA A 99 -5.13 -16.93 13.96
CA ALA A 99 -5.34 -15.59 13.44
C ALA A 99 -6.68 -15.41 12.72
N ASP A 100 -7.13 -14.16 12.62
CA ASP A 100 -8.34 -13.79 11.89
C ASP A 100 -8.00 -13.16 10.55
N CYS A 101 -8.58 -13.66 9.47
CA CYS A 101 -8.38 -13.08 8.14
C CYS A 101 -9.07 -11.71 8.02
N ILE A 102 -10.29 -11.59 8.55
CA ILE A 102 -11.08 -10.36 8.59
C ILE A 102 -11.54 -10.07 10.02
N ALA A 103 -11.80 -8.81 10.34
CA ALA A 103 -12.27 -8.45 11.68
C ALA A 103 -13.66 -9.06 11.96
N PRO A 104 -13.94 -9.48 13.20
CA PRO A 104 -15.24 -10.05 13.57
C PRO A 104 -16.39 -9.05 13.37
N CYS A 105 -16.13 -7.74 13.54
CA CYS A 105 -17.11 -6.69 13.29
C CYS A 105 -17.48 -6.55 11.80
N SER A 106 -16.53 -6.74 10.88
CA SER A 106 -16.80 -6.77 9.44
C SER A 106 -17.52 -8.06 9.03
N ASN A 107 -17.11 -9.21 9.57
CA ASN A 107 -17.73 -10.51 9.29
C ASN A 107 -19.20 -10.60 9.76
N LYS A 108 -19.54 -9.91 10.85
CA LYS A 108 -20.90 -9.91 11.42
C LYS A 108 -21.81 -8.83 10.84
N CYS A 109 -21.34 -7.97 9.95
CA CYS A 109 -22.22 -7.04 9.25
C CYS A 109 -22.97 -7.80 8.13
N PRO A 110 -24.32 -7.84 8.12
CA PRO A 110 -25.06 -8.57 7.09
C PRO A 110 -24.79 -8.08 5.67
N ALA A 111 -24.60 -6.77 5.51
CA ALA A 111 -24.27 -6.17 4.23
C ALA A 111 -22.79 -6.33 3.84
N GLY A 112 -21.94 -6.85 4.74
CA GLY A 112 -20.51 -7.07 4.48
C GLY A 112 -19.68 -5.78 4.46
N VAL A 113 -20.09 -4.74 5.20
CA VAL A 113 -19.33 -3.47 5.27
C VAL A 113 -17.98 -3.70 5.96
N ASP A 114 -16.89 -3.20 5.36
CA ASP A 114 -15.54 -3.32 5.91
C ASP A 114 -15.28 -2.33 7.05
N VAL A 115 -15.74 -2.70 8.24
CA VAL A 115 -15.60 -1.94 9.49
C VAL A 115 -14.16 -1.51 9.80
N GLN A 116 -13.20 -2.43 9.74
CA GLN A 116 -11.84 -2.11 10.18
C GLN A 116 -11.18 -1.09 9.24
N SER A 117 -11.35 -1.26 7.93
CA SER A 117 -10.72 -0.38 6.94
C SER A 117 -11.31 1.02 6.94
N TYR A 118 -12.64 1.21 7.07
CA TYR A 118 -13.18 2.57 7.15
C TYR A 118 -12.79 3.26 8.47
N ILE A 119 -12.67 2.53 9.60
CA ILE A 119 -12.17 3.10 10.86
C ILE A 119 -10.72 3.58 10.68
N SER A 120 -9.89 2.81 9.96
CA SER A 120 -8.53 3.23 9.64
C SER A 120 -8.53 4.51 8.78
N LEU A 121 -9.36 4.57 7.74
CA LEU A 121 -9.51 5.77 6.89
C LEU A 121 -9.96 7.00 7.69
N ILE A 122 -10.92 6.85 8.61
CA ILE A 122 -11.34 7.94 9.52
C ILE A 122 -10.16 8.41 10.38
N SER A 123 -9.35 7.49 10.92
CA SER A 123 -8.17 7.84 11.74
C SER A 123 -7.10 8.61 10.96
N MET A 124 -7.16 8.60 9.63
CA MET A 124 -6.27 9.33 8.72
C MET A 124 -6.94 10.57 8.11
N HIS A 125 -8.12 10.98 8.59
CA HIS A 125 -8.95 12.07 8.03
C HIS A 125 -9.37 11.84 6.56
N LYS A 126 -9.42 10.58 6.11
CA LYS A 126 -9.83 10.20 4.74
C LYS A 126 -11.32 9.89 4.67
N TYR A 127 -12.15 10.88 5.02
CA TYR A 127 -13.61 10.69 5.15
C TYR A 127 -14.29 10.32 3.83
N GLY A 128 -13.88 10.93 2.71
CA GLY A 128 -14.41 10.59 1.39
C GLY A 128 -14.12 9.13 0.98
N ASP A 129 -12.91 8.64 1.22
CA ASP A 129 -12.55 7.24 0.98
C ASP A 129 -13.28 6.28 1.93
N ALA A 130 -13.42 6.66 3.21
CA ALA A 130 -14.18 5.89 4.19
C ALA A 130 -15.63 5.74 3.77
N LEU A 131 -16.25 6.83 3.31
CA LEU A 131 -17.61 6.84 2.79
C LEU A 131 -17.76 5.97 1.55
N ARG A 132 -16.87 6.13 0.57
CA ARG A 132 -16.86 5.31 -0.65
C ARG A 132 -16.87 3.82 -0.29
N LEU A 133 -15.96 3.40 0.59
CA LEU A 133 -15.86 2.03 1.07
C LEU A 133 -17.14 1.55 1.77
N ILE A 134 -17.80 2.40 2.55
CA ILE A 134 -19.10 2.09 3.16
C ILE A 134 -20.17 1.89 2.06
N LYS A 135 -20.25 2.81 1.08
CA LYS A 135 -21.23 2.80 -0.01
C LYS A 135 -21.05 1.65 -1.01
N GLU A 136 -19.89 1.00 -1.07
CA GLU A 136 -19.69 -0.24 -1.83
C GLU A 136 -20.58 -1.40 -1.33
N ASN A 137 -20.91 -1.42 -0.04
CA ASN A 137 -21.68 -2.48 0.61
C ASN A 137 -23.01 -2.00 1.21
N ASN A 138 -23.14 -0.71 1.48
CA ASN A 138 -24.35 -0.12 2.04
C ASN A 138 -24.69 1.21 1.33
N PRO A 139 -25.63 1.22 0.37
CA PRO A 139 -25.99 2.44 -0.38
C PRO A 139 -26.85 3.43 0.42
N LEU A 140 -27.32 3.06 1.62
CA LEU A 140 -28.17 3.90 2.47
C LEU A 140 -27.52 4.21 3.84
N PRO A 141 -26.25 4.68 3.90
CA PRO A 141 -25.57 4.85 5.18
C PRO A 141 -26.21 5.93 6.08
N LEU A 142 -26.79 7.00 5.54
CA LEU A 142 -27.43 8.05 6.37
C LEU A 142 -28.64 7.51 7.11
N SER A 143 -29.52 6.78 6.42
CA SER A 143 -30.70 6.18 7.04
C SER A 143 -30.34 5.02 7.96
N ILE A 144 -29.47 4.11 7.50
CA ILE A 144 -29.17 2.89 8.24
C ILE A 144 -28.39 3.17 9.52
N CYS A 145 -27.51 4.17 9.55
CA CYS A 145 -26.79 4.54 10.78
C CYS A 145 -27.72 4.94 11.93
N ARG A 146 -28.94 5.40 11.65
CA ARG A 146 -29.94 5.80 12.67
C ARG A 146 -30.78 4.64 13.20
N VAL A 147 -30.85 3.55 12.44
CA VAL A 147 -31.74 2.40 12.72
C VAL A 147 -30.97 1.08 12.79
N CYS A 148 -29.64 1.16 12.81
CA CYS A 148 -28.73 0.02 12.78
C CYS A 148 -28.86 -0.81 14.05
N VAL A 149 -28.82 -2.13 13.87
CA VAL A 149 -28.91 -3.11 14.97
C VAL A 149 -27.56 -3.44 15.63
N ARG A 150 -26.47 -2.82 15.14
CA ARG A 150 -25.11 -2.84 15.72
C ARG A 150 -24.52 -4.24 15.97
N GLU A 151 -24.81 -5.23 15.13
CA GLU A 151 -24.21 -6.59 15.22
C GLU A 151 -22.67 -6.58 15.19
N CYS A 152 -22.09 -5.60 14.50
CA CYS A 152 -20.65 -5.35 14.47
C CYS A 152 -20.07 -4.96 15.85
N GLU A 153 -20.83 -4.22 16.67
CA GLU A 153 -20.44 -3.83 18.03
C GLU A 153 -20.61 -4.99 19.02
N ALA A 154 -21.68 -5.79 18.85
CA ALA A 154 -21.86 -7.02 19.62
C ALA A 154 -20.73 -8.03 19.36
N ALA A 155 -20.23 -8.10 18.13
CA ALA A 155 -19.09 -8.94 17.75
C ALA A 155 -17.71 -8.34 18.09
N CYS A 156 -17.66 -7.09 18.57
CA CYS A 156 -16.41 -6.40 18.86
C CYS A 156 -15.69 -7.09 20.02
N ARG A 157 -14.41 -7.42 19.84
CA ARG A 157 -13.62 -8.07 20.91
C ARG A 157 -13.30 -7.16 22.08
N ARG A 158 -13.49 -5.86 21.92
CA ARG A 158 -13.29 -4.89 22.99
C ARG A 158 -14.29 -5.07 24.14
N ASN A 159 -15.43 -5.74 23.90
CA ASN A 159 -16.35 -6.21 24.95
C ASN A 159 -15.67 -7.11 26.01
N LEU A 160 -14.52 -7.72 25.71
CA LEU A 160 -13.74 -8.51 26.67
C LEU A 160 -12.88 -7.65 27.60
N LEU A 161 -12.74 -6.35 27.33
CA LEU A 161 -11.92 -5.41 28.10
C LEU A 161 -12.74 -4.30 28.74
N ASP A 162 -13.52 -3.58 27.94
CA ASP A 162 -14.38 -2.50 28.38
C ASP A 162 -15.64 -2.47 27.52
N GLU A 163 -15.87 -1.39 26.77
CA GLU A 163 -17.02 -1.22 25.91
C GLU A 163 -16.64 -1.38 24.43
N PRO A 164 -17.55 -1.80 23.55
CA PRO A 164 -17.24 -1.94 22.14
C PRO A 164 -16.86 -0.58 21.53
N VAL A 165 -16.14 -0.62 20.41
CA VAL A 165 -15.94 0.57 19.59
C VAL A 165 -17.31 1.03 19.08
N ALA A 166 -17.59 2.33 19.09
CA ALA A 166 -18.82 2.92 18.57
C ALA A 166 -18.84 2.91 17.03
N VAL A 167 -18.77 1.71 16.46
CA VAL A 167 -18.65 1.41 15.02
C VAL A 167 -19.77 2.09 14.22
N ASN A 168 -21.00 2.06 14.73
CA ASN A 168 -22.14 2.69 14.08
C ASN A 168 -22.04 4.22 14.12
N ASN A 169 -21.62 4.80 15.24
CA ASN A 169 -21.47 6.25 15.39
C ASN A 169 -20.34 6.80 14.50
N LEU A 170 -19.24 6.06 14.35
CA LEU A 170 -18.16 6.38 13.40
C LEU A 170 -18.65 6.35 11.95
N LYS A 171 -19.45 5.35 11.59
CA LYS A 171 -20.08 5.26 10.25
C LYS A 171 -21.06 6.42 10.03
N ARG A 172 -21.81 6.79 11.06
CA ARG A 172 -22.75 7.93 11.05
C ARG A 172 -22.03 9.25 10.84
N PHE A 173 -20.94 9.49 11.57
CA PHE A 173 -20.12 10.69 11.43
C PHE A 173 -19.73 10.95 9.97
N VAL A 174 -19.17 9.94 9.31
CA VAL A 174 -18.78 10.05 7.89
C VAL A 174 -19.98 10.21 6.96
N ALA A 175 -21.07 9.49 7.23
CA ALA A 175 -22.29 9.61 6.44
C ALA A 175 -22.90 11.01 6.53
N ASP A 176 -22.98 11.60 7.72
CA ASP A 176 -23.57 12.93 7.94
C ASP A 176 -22.75 14.03 7.24
N LEU A 177 -21.42 13.91 7.16
CA LEU A 177 -20.55 14.82 6.38
C LEU A 177 -20.87 14.81 4.87
N ASP A 178 -21.30 13.67 4.33
CA ASP A 178 -21.65 13.51 2.90
C ASP A 178 -22.98 14.20 2.52
N SER A 179 -23.82 14.52 3.51
CA SER A 179 -25.21 14.95 3.29
C SER A 179 -25.39 16.30 2.58
N VAL A 180 -24.30 17.00 2.28
CA VAL A 180 -24.25 18.27 1.54
C VAL A 180 -23.82 18.05 0.08
N ASN A 181 -22.76 17.29 -0.15
CA ASN A 181 -22.24 16.97 -1.48
C ASN A 181 -22.00 15.47 -1.60
N MET A 182 -23.07 14.74 -1.92
CA MET A 182 -23.06 13.28 -1.84
C MET A 182 -22.11 12.67 -2.87
N TRP A 183 -21.21 11.81 -2.41
CA TRP A 183 -20.35 11.02 -3.29
C TRP A 183 -21.16 10.20 -4.30
N VAL A 184 -20.70 10.18 -5.55
CA VAL A 184 -21.34 9.49 -6.68
C VAL A 184 -20.41 8.37 -7.19
N PRO A 185 -20.90 7.13 -7.34
CA PRO A 185 -20.13 6.04 -7.93
C PRO A 185 -19.91 6.25 -9.43
N GLU A 186 -18.84 5.66 -9.97
CA GLU A 186 -18.64 5.56 -11.42
C GLU A 186 -19.71 4.62 -12.01
N LEU A 187 -20.52 5.14 -12.94
CA LEU A 187 -21.55 4.37 -13.63
C LEU A 187 -20.96 3.71 -14.88
N LYS A 188 -21.21 2.41 -15.06
CA LYS A 188 -20.84 1.71 -16.29
C LYS A 188 -21.68 2.19 -17.47
N CYS A 189 -21.15 2.00 -18.68
CA CYS A 189 -21.90 2.26 -19.91
C CYS A 189 -23.23 1.50 -19.90
N LYS A 190 -24.29 2.16 -20.38
CA LYS A 190 -25.62 1.55 -20.46
C LYS A 190 -25.55 0.26 -21.28
N ASN A 191 -26.05 -0.84 -20.72
CA ASN A 191 -26.00 -2.17 -21.34
C ASN A 191 -27.25 -2.50 -22.17
N GLY A 192 -28.23 -1.59 -22.22
CA GLY A 192 -29.47 -1.74 -22.99
C GLY A 192 -30.52 -2.66 -22.34
N LYS A 193 -30.29 -3.13 -21.11
CA LYS A 193 -31.19 -4.02 -20.37
C LYS A 193 -31.99 -3.24 -19.32
N ARG A 194 -33.28 -3.58 -19.20
CA ARG A 194 -34.24 -2.90 -18.30
C ARG A 194 -34.68 -3.83 -17.17
N VAL A 195 -34.67 -3.33 -15.93
CA VAL A 195 -35.08 -4.11 -14.75
C VAL A 195 -36.17 -3.37 -13.97
N ALA A 196 -37.27 -4.06 -13.68
CA ALA A 196 -38.33 -3.55 -12.82
C ALA A 196 -38.09 -3.97 -11.36
N VAL A 197 -38.22 -3.04 -10.41
CA VAL A 197 -38.10 -3.32 -8.98
C VAL A 197 -39.43 -2.99 -8.30
N ILE A 198 -40.04 -3.96 -7.64
CA ILE A 198 -41.33 -3.80 -6.96
C ILE A 198 -41.08 -3.56 -5.47
N GLY A 199 -41.38 -2.33 -5.02
CA GLY A 199 -41.16 -1.85 -3.65
C GLY A 199 -39.89 -1.01 -3.52
N SER A 200 -40.02 0.16 -2.89
CA SER A 200 -38.94 1.13 -2.66
C SER A 200 -38.38 1.08 -1.23
N GLY A 201 -38.52 -0.06 -0.55
CA GLY A 201 -37.89 -0.31 0.75
C GLY A 201 -36.36 -0.47 0.66
N PRO A 202 -35.68 -0.75 1.79
CA PRO A 202 -34.22 -0.88 1.83
C PRO A 202 -33.66 -1.92 0.84
N GLY A 203 -34.36 -3.04 0.66
CA GLY A 203 -33.96 -4.06 -0.32
C GLY A 203 -34.11 -3.61 -1.77
N GLY A 204 -35.24 -2.97 -2.11
CA GLY A 204 -35.51 -2.46 -3.46
C GLY A 204 -34.58 -1.32 -3.86
N LEU A 205 -34.38 -0.33 -2.97
CA LEU A 205 -33.42 0.76 -3.18
C LEU A 205 -31.99 0.26 -3.33
N SER A 206 -31.60 -0.74 -2.52
CA SER A 206 -30.28 -1.39 -2.63
C SER A 206 -30.09 -2.08 -3.98
N ALA A 207 -31.05 -2.91 -4.40
CA ALA A 207 -31.00 -3.57 -5.70
C ALA A 207 -30.93 -2.57 -6.86
N ALA A 208 -31.76 -1.52 -6.81
CA ALA A 208 -31.80 -0.49 -7.84
C ALA A 208 -30.47 0.27 -7.96
N TYR A 209 -29.85 0.61 -6.82
CA TYR A 209 -28.53 1.23 -6.79
C TYR A 209 -27.47 0.35 -7.49
N TYR A 210 -27.34 -0.92 -7.11
CA TYR A 210 -26.31 -1.80 -7.66
C TYR A 210 -26.53 -2.12 -9.15
N LEU A 211 -27.79 -2.22 -9.59
CA LEU A 211 -28.13 -2.39 -11.00
C LEU A 211 -27.80 -1.13 -11.81
N ALA A 212 -28.14 0.06 -11.30
CA ALA A 212 -27.82 1.32 -11.99
C ALA A 212 -26.30 1.53 -12.15
N VAL A 213 -25.50 1.23 -11.12
CA VAL A 213 -24.03 1.27 -11.19
C VAL A 213 -23.47 0.34 -12.26
N GLU A 214 -24.12 -0.81 -12.49
CA GLU A 214 -23.75 -1.79 -13.51
C GLU A 214 -24.28 -1.45 -14.93
N GLY A 215 -24.91 -0.29 -15.11
CA GLY A 215 -25.37 0.22 -16.40
C GLY A 215 -26.75 -0.29 -16.84
N PHE A 216 -27.53 -0.91 -15.94
CA PHE A 216 -28.92 -1.28 -16.21
C PHE A 216 -29.83 -0.06 -16.10
N GLU A 217 -30.90 -0.03 -16.90
CA GLU A 217 -31.98 0.93 -16.73
C GLU A 217 -32.99 0.36 -15.73
N VAL A 218 -33.21 1.07 -14.62
CA VAL A 218 -33.99 0.56 -13.49
C VAL A 218 -35.20 1.44 -13.21
N GLN A 219 -36.38 0.81 -13.12
CA GLN A 219 -37.60 1.48 -12.70
C GLN A 219 -38.17 0.80 -11.44
N ILE A 220 -38.36 1.59 -10.38
CA ILE A 220 -39.00 1.16 -9.14
C ILE A 220 -40.49 1.49 -9.19
N PHE A 221 -41.33 0.51 -8.87
CA PHE A 221 -42.78 0.69 -8.67
C PHE A 221 -43.09 0.61 -7.17
N GLU A 222 -43.65 1.68 -6.62
CA GLU A 222 -43.99 1.81 -5.21
C GLU A 222 -45.51 1.98 -5.04
N LYS A 223 -46.10 1.22 -4.12
CA LYS A 223 -47.53 1.26 -3.81
C LYS A 223 -47.90 2.52 -3.02
N ALA A 224 -47.04 2.95 -2.11
CA ALA A 224 -47.28 4.11 -1.26
C ALA A 224 -47.12 5.44 -2.01
N ASP A 225 -47.52 6.55 -1.37
CA ASP A 225 -47.48 7.90 -1.95
C ASP A 225 -46.05 8.44 -2.11
N LYS A 226 -45.13 7.99 -1.26
CA LYS A 226 -43.71 8.38 -1.26
C LYS A 226 -42.78 7.16 -1.15
N PRO A 227 -41.60 7.22 -1.76
CA PRO A 227 -40.65 6.11 -1.70
C PRO A 227 -39.95 5.98 -0.33
N GLY A 228 -39.47 4.78 0.00
CA GLY A 228 -38.71 4.47 1.21
C GLY A 228 -39.23 3.26 1.98
N GLY A 229 -40.40 2.72 1.60
CA GLY A 229 -41.02 1.55 2.24
C GLY A 229 -41.02 1.63 3.77
N MET A 230 -40.60 0.55 4.44
CA MET A 230 -40.58 0.48 5.91
C MET A 230 -39.64 1.51 6.57
N LEU A 231 -38.62 2.06 5.89
CA LEU A 231 -37.80 3.15 6.46
C LEU A 231 -38.61 4.45 6.58
N ARG A 232 -39.53 4.71 5.65
CA ARG A 232 -40.43 5.85 5.73
C ARG A 232 -41.58 5.60 6.68
N TYR A 233 -42.23 4.46 6.55
CA TYR A 233 -43.56 4.24 7.12
C TYR A 233 -43.57 3.40 8.39
N GLY A 234 -42.47 2.72 8.72
CA GLY A 234 -42.35 1.89 9.90
C GLY A 234 -41.44 2.46 11.00
N ILE A 235 -40.80 3.62 10.76
CA ILE A 235 -39.82 4.24 11.68
C ILE A 235 -40.24 5.70 11.92
N PRO A 236 -40.31 6.18 13.17
CA PRO A 236 -40.77 7.54 13.46
C PRO A 236 -39.74 8.63 13.11
N GLU A 237 -40.22 9.87 12.97
CA GLU A 237 -39.42 11.05 12.56
C GLU A 237 -38.25 11.36 13.52
N TYR A 238 -38.47 11.27 14.84
CA TYR A 238 -37.45 11.56 15.86
C TYR A 238 -36.24 10.61 15.81
N ARG A 239 -36.40 9.46 15.13
CA ARG A 239 -35.39 8.43 14.98
C ARG A 239 -34.78 8.44 13.59
N LEU A 240 -35.62 8.49 12.56
CA LEU A 240 -35.19 8.64 11.16
C LEU A 240 -35.95 9.81 10.52
N PRO A 241 -35.35 11.02 10.54
CA PRO A 241 -35.91 12.19 9.87
C PRO A 241 -36.15 11.91 8.38
N LYS A 242 -37.34 12.26 7.88
CA LYS A 242 -37.74 11.93 6.50
C LYS A 242 -36.99 12.75 5.48
N ASN A 243 -36.57 13.96 5.83
CA ASN A 243 -35.69 14.77 4.99
C ASN A 243 -34.32 14.09 4.74
N ILE A 244 -33.77 13.36 5.72
CA ILE A 244 -32.52 12.61 5.57
C ILE A 244 -32.73 11.43 4.61
N LEU A 245 -33.82 10.68 4.78
CA LEU A 245 -34.20 9.61 3.86
C LEU A 245 -34.43 10.14 2.43
N ASP A 246 -35.09 11.29 2.29
CA ASP A 246 -35.33 11.94 1.00
C ASP A 246 -34.02 12.31 0.29
N LYS A 247 -32.98 12.72 1.01
CA LYS A 247 -31.65 12.98 0.41
C LYS A 247 -31.08 11.72 -0.26
N GLU A 248 -31.11 10.57 0.42
CA GLU A 248 -30.58 9.32 -0.15
C GLU A 248 -31.41 8.79 -1.31
N ILE A 249 -32.74 8.88 -1.23
CA ILE A 249 -33.61 8.46 -2.33
C ILE A 249 -33.41 9.36 -3.55
N ASN A 250 -33.34 10.68 -3.36
CA ASN A 250 -33.06 11.60 -4.45
C ASN A 250 -31.67 11.37 -5.05
N TRP A 251 -30.68 11.01 -4.24
CA TRP A 251 -29.37 10.60 -4.72
C TRP A 251 -29.43 9.36 -5.62
N ILE A 252 -30.17 8.31 -5.22
CA ILE A 252 -30.39 7.12 -6.07
C ILE A 252 -31.10 7.50 -7.38
N LYS A 253 -32.09 8.40 -7.33
CA LYS A 253 -32.76 8.91 -8.54
C LYS A 253 -31.77 9.63 -9.47
N ASN A 254 -30.85 10.41 -8.92
CA ASN A 254 -29.83 11.13 -9.69
C ASN A 254 -28.84 10.19 -10.41
N LEU A 255 -28.73 8.92 -9.99
CA LEU A 255 -27.96 7.89 -10.72
C LEU A 255 -28.69 7.36 -11.98
N GLY A 256 -29.92 7.81 -12.23
CA GLY A 256 -30.74 7.37 -13.36
C GLY A 256 -31.80 6.33 -13.02
N VAL A 257 -32.10 6.10 -11.73
CA VAL A 257 -33.19 5.22 -11.29
C VAL A 257 -34.51 5.99 -11.33
N GLU A 258 -35.49 5.46 -12.05
CA GLU A 258 -36.84 6.01 -12.08
C GLU A 258 -37.71 5.41 -10.96
N ILE A 259 -38.56 6.23 -10.33
CA ILE A 259 -39.46 5.76 -9.26
C ILE A 259 -40.87 6.24 -9.56
N THR A 260 -41.80 5.30 -9.69
CA THR A 260 -43.23 5.54 -9.90
C THR A 260 -44.00 5.13 -8.65
N THR A 261 -44.67 6.09 -8.01
CA THR A 261 -45.48 5.86 -6.78
C THR A 261 -46.96 5.60 -7.11
N GLY A 262 -47.72 5.11 -6.12
CA GLY A 262 -49.15 4.79 -6.29
C GLY A 262 -49.45 3.61 -7.22
N LYS A 263 -48.49 2.68 -7.41
CA LYS A 263 -48.60 1.56 -8.34
C LYS A 263 -48.32 0.24 -7.62
N SER A 264 -49.26 -0.68 -7.66
CA SER A 264 -49.20 -1.97 -6.93
C SER A 264 -49.32 -3.18 -7.86
N LEU A 265 -48.42 -4.14 -7.68
CA LEU A 265 -48.44 -5.43 -8.38
C LEU A 265 -49.71 -6.23 -8.01
N GLY A 266 -50.37 -6.83 -8.99
CA GLY A 266 -51.59 -7.64 -8.83
C GLY A 266 -52.90 -6.84 -8.84
N THR A 267 -52.82 -5.49 -8.78
CA THR A 267 -53.95 -4.55 -8.92
C THR A 267 -53.80 -3.65 -10.14
N ASP A 268 -52.66 -2.96 -10.28
CA ASP A 268 -52.44 -1.99 -11.36
C ASP A 268 -51.75 -2.59 -12.59
N PHE A 269 -50.94 -3.63 -12.39
CA PHE A 269 -50.21 -4.36 -13.42
C PHE A 269 -49.88 -5.78 -12.92
N SER A 270 -49.65 -6.71 -13.85
CA SER A 270 -49.14 -8.07 -13.63
C SER A 270 -47.66 -8.21 -13.99
N LEU A 271 -47.04 -9.35 -13.68
CA LEU A 271 -45.67 -9.62 -14.16
C LEU A 271 -45.61 -9.66 -15.69
N ASP A 272 -46.61 -10.25 -16.34
CA ASP A 272 -46.68 -10.32 -17.80
C ASP A 272 -46.72 -8.93 -18.43
N ASP A 273 -47.44 -7.98 -17.82
CA ASP A 273 -47.48 -6.59 -18.29
C ASP A 273 -46.10 -5.92 -18.25
N LEU A 274 -45.28 -6.23 -17.23
CA LEU A 274 -43.91 -5.70 -17.12
C LEU A 274 -43.01 -6.30 -18.22
N PHE A 275 -43.03 -7.61 -18.41
CA PHE A 275 -42.26 -8.23 -19.49
C PHE A 275 -42.69 -7.73 -20.87
N ASN A 276 -44.00 -7.58 -21.11
CA ASN A 276 -44.55 -7.00 -22.34
C ASN A 276 -44.19 -5.52 -22.53
N SER A 277 -43.96 -4.78 -21.44
CA SER A 277 -43.49 -3.38 -21.46
C SER A 277 -41.98 -3.25 -21.70
N GLY A 278 -41.30 -4.37 -21.98
CA GLY A 278 -39.89 -4.40 -22.35
C GLY A 278 -38.91 -4.45 -21.18
N PHE A 279 -39.33 -4.92 -20.00
CA PHE A 279 -38.41 -5.25 -18.92
C PHE A 279 -37.82 -6.65 -19.14
N ASP A 280 -36.50 -6.80 -19.00
CA ASP A 280 -35.82 -8.09 -19.15
C ASP A 280 -35.84 -8.93 -17.86
N SER A 281 -36.02 -8.30 -16.69
CA SER A 281 -36.08 -8.99 -15.39
C SER A 281 -36.85 -8.17 -14.35
N VAL A 282 -37.37 -8.84 -13.32
CA VAL A 282 -38.15 -8.23 -12.23
C VAL A 282 -37.57 -8.63 -10.87
N PHE A 283 -37.45 -7.68 -9.95
CA PHE A 283 -37.10 -7.91 -8.55
C PHE A 283 -38.26 -7.55 -7.61
N LEU A 284 -38.69 -8.49 -6.77
CA LEU A 284 -39.79 -8.36 -5.83
C LEU A 284 -39.28 -8.09 -4.41
N ALA A 285 -39.52 -6.87 -3.92
CA ALA A 285 -39.22 -6.45 -2.55
C ALA A 285 -40.39 -5.63 -1.92
N PRO A 286 -41.64 -6.14 -1.92
CA PRO A 286 -42.82 -5.40 -1.46
C PRO A 286 -42.83 -5.08 0.05
N GLY A 287 -41.96 -5.70 0.86
CA GLY A 287 -41.86 -5.48 2.30
C GLY A 287 -43.00 -6.12 3.12
N ALA A 288 -42.85 -6.12 4.44
CA ALA A 288 -43.84 -6.65 5.39
C ALA A 288 -44.70 -5.54 6.01
N HIS A 289 -45.57 -4.94 5.19
CA HIS A 289 -46.39 -3.79 5.61
C HIS A 289 -47.67 -4.15 6.38
N LYS A 290 -48.07 -5.43 6.41
CA LYS A 290 -49.32 -5.88 7.04
C LYS A 290 -49.09 -6.17 8.53
N GLY A 291 -49.78 -5.47 9.43
CA GLY A 291 -49.70 -5.74 10.86
C GLY A 291 -50.46 -7.00 11.28
N THR A 292 -49.93 -7.75 12.24
CA THR A 292 -50.63 -8.90 12.84
C THR A 292 -51.65 -8.42 13.88
N ARG A 293 -52.88 -8.95 13.81
CA ARG A 293 -53.98 -8.68 14.76
C ARG A 293 -53.86 -9.59 15.99
N LEU A 294 -54.40 -9.16 17.14
CA LEU A 294 -54.33 -9.87 18.43
C LEU A 294 -55.12 -11.19 18.42
N GLY A 295 -56.14 -11.30 17.58
CA GLY A 295 -57.03 -12.45 17.49
C GLY A 295 -58.03 -12.52 18.64
N LEU A 296 -58.37 -11.37 19.24
CA LEU A 296 -59.36 -11.27 20.31
C LEU A 296 -60.76 -11.05 19.72
N GLU A 297 -61.78 -11.62 20.37
CA GLU A 297 -63.17 -11.44 19.95
C GLU A 297 -63.58 -9.96 20.05
N GLY A 298 -64.16 -9.41 18.97
CA GLY A 298 -64.56 -8.01 18.87
C GLY A 298 -63.48 -7.03 18.39
N GLU A 299 -62.22 -7.46 18.19
CA GLU A 299 -61.09 -6.61 17.81
C GLU A 299 -61.33 -5.78 16.53
N GLU A 300 -61.98 -6.35 15.52
CA GLU A 300 -62.18 -5.68 14.21
C GLU A 300 -63.24 -4.56 14.24
N THR A 301 -64.03 -4.48 15.30
CA THR A 301 -65.15 -3.52 15.42
C THR A 301 -64.80 -2.27 16.23
N VAL A 302 -63.65 -2.25 16.91
CA VAL A 302 -63.24 -1.20 17.84
C VAL A 302 -62.20 -0.30 17.18
N LYS A 303 -62.49 1.00 17.03
CA LYS A 303 -61.62 1.97 16.33
C LYS A 303 -60.38 2.34 17.12
N GLU A 304 -60.43 2.20 18.43
CA GLU A 304 -59.37 2.52 19.39
C GLU A 304 -58.27 1.44 19.43
N ILE A 305 -58.44 0.34 18.69
CA ILE A 305 -57.42 -0.70 18.50
C ILE A 305 -56.71 -0.48 17.17
N LEU A 306 -55.47 0.01 17.25
CA LEU A 306 -54.66 0.32 16.08
C LEU A 306 -53.58 -0.76 15.86
N SER A 307 -53.25 -1.03 14.60
CA SER A 307 -52.01 -1.76 14.31
C SER A 307 -50.80 -0.84 14.53
N GLY A 308 -49.70 -1.36 15.06
CA GLY A 308 -48.47 -0.60 15.28
C GLY A 308 -47.93 0.07 14.01
N ILE A 309 -48.01 -0.60 12.85
CA ILE A 309 -47.59 0.00 11.57
C ILE A 309 -48.55 1.10 11.14
N GLU A 310 -49.86 0.85 11.21
CA GLU A 310 -50.89 1.84 10.83
C GLU A 310 -50.79 3.10 11.71
N PHE A 311 -50.57 2.91 13.00
CA PHE A 311 -50.34 4.00 13.96
C PHE A 311 -49.11 4.82 13.60
N LEU A 312 -47.94 4.18 13.44
CA LEU A 312 -46.69 4.87 13.07
C LEU A 312 -46.78 5.55 11.70
N HIS A 313 -47.50 4.95 10.75
CA HIS A 313 -47.76 5.53 9.43
C HIS A 313 -48.61 6.81 9.53
N SER A 314 -49.60 6.83 10.42
CA SER A 314 -50.49 7.97 10.63
C SER A 314 -49.87 9.09 11.49
N ALA A 315 -48.91 8.75 12.34
CA ALA A 315 -48.23 9.67 13.25
C ALA A 315 -47.20 10.53 12.50
N ALA A 316 -47.59 11.75 12.13
CA ALA A 316 -46.72 12.70 11.42
C ALA A 316 -46.55 14.01 12.20
N PRO A 317 -45.38 14.68 12.09
CA PRO A 317 -45.17 16.00 12.69
C PRO A 317 -46.24 17.01 12.24
N GLY A 318 -46.83 17.75 13.18
CA GLY A 318 -47.83 18.78 12.88
C GLY A 318 -49.20 18.27 12.44
N LYS A 319 -49.40 16.96 12.22
CA LYS A 319 -50.73 16.35 12.20
C LYS A 319 -51.15 16.13 13.64
N GLY A 320 -51.69 17.18 14.25
CA GLY A 320 -52.21 17.09 15.61
C GLY A 320 -53.17 15.90 15.76
N SER A 321 -52.96 15.10 16.79
CA SER A 321 -54.02 14.24 17.33
C SER A 321 -53.80 14.14 18.83
N ASP A 322 -54.74 14.73 19.58
CA ASP A 322 -54.94 14.60 21.02
C ASP A 322 -55.04 13.11 21.43
N LEU A 323 -53.94 12.37 21.46
CA LEU A 323 -53.92 11.02 21.99
C LEU A 323 -53.90 11.13 23.52
N ARG A 324 -55.03 11.51 24.13
CA ARG A 324 -55.18 11.67 25.59
C ARG A 324 -55.65 10.36 26.24
N GLY A 325 -55.27 10.12 27.48
CA GLY A 325 -55.62 8.92 28.23
C GLY A 325 -54.50 7.88 28.28
N THR A 326 -54.87 6.64 28.63
CA THR A 326 -53.91 5.53 28.82
C THR A 326 -53.81 4.65 27.58
N VAL A 327 -52.60 4.52 27.04
CA VAL A 327 -52.30 3.72 25.84
C VAL A 327 -51.57 2.44 26.24
N ILE A 328 -52.11 1.29 25.81
CA ILE A 328 -51.44 -0.01 25.98
C ILE A 328 -50.87 -0.49 24.63
N VAL A 329 -49.56 -0.68 24.57
CA VAL A 329 -48.88 -1.27 23.41
C VAL A 329 -48.59 -2.74 23.68
N ILE A 330 -49.13 -3.64 22.86
CA ILE A 330 -48.94 -5.08 23.03
C ILE A 330 -47.83 -5.54 22.08
N GLY A 331 -46.69 -5.95 22.62
CA GLY A 331 -45.53 -6.36 21.82
C GLY A 331 -44.21 -6.18 22.55
N GLY A 332 -43.12 -6.61 21.92
CA GLY A 332 -41.77 -6.45 22.48
C GLY A 332 -40.68 -6.14 21.45
N GLY A 333 -41.05 -5.92 20.18
CA GLY A 333 -40.10 -5.56 19.13
C GLY A 333 -39.88 -4.06 19.02
N ASN A 334 -38.96 -3.63 18.14
CA ASN A 334 -38.66 -2.22 17.92
C ASN A 334 -39.92 -1.40 17.54
N THR A 335 -40.84 -1.97 16.74
CA THR A 335 -42.13 -1.32 16.42
C THR A 335 -42.96 -1.03 17.66
N ALA A 336 -42.92 -1.90 18.69
CA ALA A 336 -43.66 -1.66 19.94
C ALA A 336 -43.03 -0.52 20.74
N ILE A 337 -41.70 -0.46 20.79
CA ILE A 337 -40.97 0.65 21.43
C ILE A 337 -41.24 1.97 20.70
N ASP A 338 -41.10 1.98 19.37
CA ASP A 338 -41.31 3.16 18.54
C ASP A 338 -42.76 3.66 18.67
N ALA A 339 -43.74 2.75 18.70
CA ALA A 339 -45.14 3.11 18.91
C ALA A 339 -45.39 3.69 20.31
N ALA A 340 -44.81 3.10 21.37
CA ALA A 340 -44.97 3.61 22.73
C ALA A 340 -44.36 5.01 22.91
N ARG A 341 -43.14 5.22 22.40
CA ARG A 341 -42.43 6.50 22.45
C ARG A 341 -43.10 7.56 21.58
N THR A 342 -43.70 7.16 20.46
CA THR A 342 -44.51 8.05 19.62
C THR A 342 -45.82 8.44 20.31
N ALA A 343 -46.48 7.52 21.02
CA ALA A 343 -47.70 7.81 21.78
C ALA A 343 -47.47 8.88 22.86
N LEU A 344 -46.33 8.83 23.58
CA LEU A 344 -45.94 9.88 24.53
C LEU A 344 -45.82 11.25 23.85
N ARG A 345 -45.16 11.31 22.69
CA ARG A 345 -44.97 12.56 21.91
C ARG A 345 -46.25 13.12 21.32
N LEU A 346 -47.27 12.28 21.14
CA LEU A 346 -48.62 12.68 20.72
C LEU A 346 -49.51 13.10 21.89
N GLY A 347 -49.01 13.09 23.13
CA GLY A 347 -49.68 13.64 24.30
C GLY A 347 -50.39 12.63 25.20
N ALA A 348 -50.03 11.33 25.14
CA ALA A 348 -50.60 10.32 26.04
C ALA A 348 -50.23 10.60 27.51
N ASP A 349 -51.23 10.56 28.39
CA ASP A 349 -51.04 10.78 29.84
C ASP A 349 -50.24 9.63 30.46
N LYS A 350 -50.44 8.41 29.95
CA LYS A 350 -49.78 7.20 30.41
C LYS A 350 -49.62 6.19 29.27
N VAL A 351 -48.41 5.63 29.11
CA VAL A 351 -48.14 4.58 28.11
C VAL A 351 -47.56 3.35 28.80
N GLN A 352 -48.15 2.18 28.51
CA GLN A 352 -47.69 0.90 29.04
C GLN A 352 -47.43 -0.11 27.91
N ILE A 353 -46.29 -0.79 27.93
CA ILE A 353 -46.01 -1.92 27.05
C ILE A 353 -46.36 -3.22 27.77
N VAL A 354 -47.21 -4.04 27.18
CA VAL A 354 -47.53 -5.39 27.67
C VAL A 354 -46.72 -6.41 26.88
N TYR A 355 -45.85 -7.15 27.60
CA TYR A 355 -44.99 -8.16 26.99
C TYR A 355 -45.08 -9.51 27.71
N ARG A 356 -45.30 -10.57 26.93
CA ARG A 356 -45.52 -11.94 27.44
C ARG A 356 -44.27 -12.65 27.97
N ARG A 357 -43.08 -12.03 27.93
CA ARG A 357 -41.82 -12.59 28.46
C ARG A 357 -41.09 -11.57 29.35
N SER A 358 -39.87 -11.89 29.79
CA SER A 358 -39.03 -10.96 30.55
C SER A 358 -38.23 -10.03 29.62
N ILE A 359 -37.58 -9.02 30.20
CA ILE A 359 -36.71 -8.08 29.49
C ILE A 359 -35.60 -8.79 28.69
N LYS A 360 -35.07 -9.91 29.20
CA LYS A 360 -33.96 -10.65 28.55
C LYS A 360 -34.36 -11.25 27.20
N GLU A 361 -35.64 -11.60 27.04
CA GLU A 361 -36.17 -12.18 25.79
C GLU A 361 -36.87 -11.14 24.91
N MET A 362 -36.81 -9.84 25.25
CA MET A 362 -37.44 -8.77 24.48
C MET A 362 -36.69 -8.56 23.15
N PRO A 363 -37.35 -8.64 21.98
CA PRO A 363 -36.67 -8.50 20.69
C PRO A 363 -36.15 -7.09 20.37
N ALA A 364 -36.65 -6.05 21.04
CA ALA A 364 -36.20 -4.67 20.84
C ALA A 364 -34.75 -4.45 21.31
N HIS A 365 -34.09 -3.43 20.77
CA HIS A 365 -32.72 -3.12 21.18
C HIS A 365 -32.65 -2.63 22.64
N PRO A 366 -31.64 -3.08 23.43
CA PRO A 366 -31.51 -2.67 24.83
C PRO A 366 -31.46 -1.15 25.05
N GLU A 367 -30.75 -0.43 24.18
CA GLU A 367 -30.65 1.05 24.23
C GLU A 367 -32.03 1.71 24.01
N GLU A 368 -32.86 1.14 23.13
CA GLU A 368 -34.20 1.66 22.84
C GLU A 368 -35.18 1.36 23.98
N ILE A 369 -35.03 0.19 24.63
CA ILE A 369 -35.80 -0.17 25.82
C ILE A 369 -35.46 0.80 26.96
N ASP A 370 -34.17 1.05 27.20
CA ASP A 370 -33.70 1.99 28.22
C ASP A 370 -34.17 3.42 27.94
N ALA A 371 -34.08 3.88 26.68
CA ALA A 371 -34.59 5.18 26.27
C ALA A 371 -36.11 5.31 26.50
N ALA A 372 -36.90 4.28 26.15
CA ALA A 372 -38.34 4.28 26.38
C ALA A 372 -38.69 4.36 27.87
N MET A 373 -37.99 3.60 28.72
CA MET A 373 -38.19 3.63 30.17
C MET A 373 -37.79 4.99 30.78
N LYS A 374 -36.70 5.59 30.31
CA LYS A 374 -36.27 6.95 30.72
C LYS A 374 -37.28 8.02 30.32
N GLU A 375 -37.95 7.86 29.18
CA GLU A 375 -39.03 8.74 28.71
C GLU A 375 -40.36 8.54 29.45
N GLY A 376 -40.46 7.55 30.35
CA GLY A 376 -41.65 7.31 31.18
C GLY A 376 -42.58 6.19 30.68
N VAL A 377 -42.15 5.38 29.70
CA VAL A 377 -42.92 4.19 29.28
C VAL A 377 -42.80 3.09 30.35
N GLU A 378 -43.92 2.65 30.90
CA GLU A 378 -43.96 1.51 31.83
C GLU A 378 -44.00 0.19 31.05
N ILE A 379 -43.21 -0.81 31.43
CA ILE A 379 -43.22 -2.14 30.77
C ILE A 379 -43.74 -3.20 31.75
N VAL A 380 -44.87 -3.81 31.40
CA VAL A 380 -45.54 -4.88 32.14
C VAL A 380 -45.13 -6.22 31.55
N PHE A 381 -44.13 -6.86 32.18
CA PHE A 381 -43.60 -8.16 31.77
C PHE A 381 -44.52 -9.33 32.16
N LEU A 382 -44.23 -10.49 31.58
CA LEU A 382 -44.90 -11.76 31.89
C LEU A 382 -46.43 -11.64 31.87
N THR A 383 -46.96 -10.91 30.88
CA THR A 383 -48.39 -10.59 30.79
C THR A 383 -48.85 -10.75 29.35
N ASN A 384 -49.99 -11.41 29.14
CA ASN A 384 -50.59 -11.59 27.82
C ASN A 384 -52.08 -11.21 27.85
N PRO A 385 -52.59 -10.45 26.86
CA PRO A 385 -54.01 -10.11 26.78
C PRO A 385 -54.84 -11.34 26.38
N VAL A 386 -56.05 -11.48 26.96
CA VAL A 386 -56.97 -12.61 26.73
C VAL A 386 -58.40 -12.20 26.36
N ALA A 387 -58.85 -10.99 26.73
CA ALA A 387 -60.16 -10.48 26.32
C ALA A 387 -60.20 -8.94 26.34
N LEU A 388 -61.06 -8.34 25.49
CA LEU A 388 -61.30 -6.89 25.45
C LEU A 388 -62.41 -6.52 26.45
N GLU A 389 -62.23 -5.42 27.18
CA GLU A 389 -63.26 -4.87 28.08
C GLU A 389 -63.90 -3.66 27.42
N LEU A 390 -65.13 -3.84 26.94
CA LEU A 390 -65.90 -2.80 26.25
C LEU A 390 -67.01 -2.26 27.16
N ASN A 391 -67.17 -0.93 27.17
CA ASN A 391 -68.32 -0.28 27.79
C ASN A 391 -69.03 0.59 26.73
N GLU A 392 -70.31 0.31 26.46
CA GLU A 392 -71.09 0.99 25.41
C GLU A 392 -70.40 1.01 24.03
N GLY A 393 -69.68 -0.07 23.69
CA GLY A 393 -68.95 -0.19 22.42
C GLY A 393 -67.62 0.56 22.35
N LYS A 394 -67.20 1.24 23.42
CA LYS A 394 -65.88 1.87 23.55
C LYS A 394 -64.93 1.04 24.41
N LEU A 395 -63.65 1.06 24.06
CA LEU A 395 -62.60 0.42 24.82
C LEU A 395 -62.42 1.08 26.20
N ARG A 396 -62.43 0.28 27.28
CA ARG A 396 -62.16 0.74 28.65
C ARG A 396 -61.06 -0.05 29.35
N GLY A 397 -60.55 -1.09 28.71
CA GLY A 397 -59.47 -1.91 29.26
C GLY A 397 -59.24 -3.19 28.47
N VAL A 398 -58.23 -3.92 28.91
CA VAL A 398 -57.89 -5.26 28.42
C VAL A 398 -57.73 -6.19 29.61
N ARG A 399 -58.36 -7.36 29.54
CA ARG A 399 -58.15 -8.43 30.50
C ARG A 399 -56.89 -9.19 30.11
N CYS A 400 -55.97 -9.29 31.05
CA CYS A 400 -54.68 -9.94 30.87
C CYS A 400 -54.54 -11.14 31.81
N ILE A 401 -53.72 -12.11 31.42
CA ILE A 401 -53.29 -13.24 32.24
C ILE A 401 -51.80 -13.14 32.52
N LYS A 402 -51.35 -13.54 33.72
CA LYS A 402 -49.91 -13.65 34.00
C LYS A 402 -49.33 -14.86 33.28
N MET A 403 -48.07 -14.74 32.87
CA MET A 403 -47.31 -15.75 32.15
C MET A 403 -46.16 -16.26 33.02
N ALA A 404 -45.81 -17.52 32.87
CA ALA A 404 -44.55 -18.09 33.35
C ALA A 404 -43.70 -18.51 32.14
N LEU A 405 -42.37 -18.56 32.32
CA LEU A 405 -41.46 -19.03 31.28
C LEU A 405 -41.08 -20.49 31.56
N GLU A 406 -41.39 -21.38 30.62
CA GLU A 406 -40.85 -22.74 30.63
C GLU A 406 -39.43 -22.75 30.08
N SER A 407 -38.57 -23.61 30.64
CA SER A 407 -37.18 -23.76 30.20
C SER A 407 -37.12 -24.17 28.73
N ALA A 408 -36.26 -23.49 27.97
CA ALA A 408 -35.96 -23.84 26.58
C ALA A 408 -34.57 -24.45 26.47
N LYS A 409 -34.30 -25.09 25.32
CA LYS A 409 -32.95 -25.56 24.97
C LYS A 409 -32.00 -24.36 24.84
N PRO A 410 -30.68 -24.54 25.07
CA PRO A 410 -29.70 -23.49 24.80
C PRO A 410 -29.86 -22.92 23.39
N GLY A 411 -30.08 -21.60 23.28
CA GLY A 411 -30.29 -20.90 22.00
C GLY A 411 -31.75 -20.75 21.56
N GLU A 412 -32.70 -21.45 22.19
CA GLU A 412 -34.14 -21.27 21.94
C GLU A 412 -34.74 -20.29 22.95
N ARG A 413 -35.71 -19.48 22.50
CA ARG A 413 -36.40 -18.55 23.41
C ARG A 413 -37.36 -19.33 24.31
N PRO A 414 -37.32 -19.12 25.64
CA PRO A 414 -38.29 -19.69 26.58
C PRO A 414 -39.74 -19.52 26.12
N LYS A 415 -40.52 -20.60 26.25
CA LYS A 415 -41.93 -20.59 25.86
C LYS A 415 -42.75 -19.94 26.97
N PRO A 416 -43.53 -18.88 26.67
CA PRO A 416 -44.43 -18.29 27.65
C PRO A 416 -45.69 -19.16 27.77
N VAL A 417 -46.02 -19.56 28.99
CA VAL A 417 -47.24 -20.33 29.32
C VAL A 417 -48.14 -19.54 30.27
N PRO A 418 -49.46 -19.57 30.08
CA PRO A 418 -50.38 -18.87 30.96
C PRO A 418 -50.39 -19.50 32.36
N LEU A 419 -50.53 -18.67 33.39
CA LEU A 419 -50.81 -19.10 34.77
C LEU A 419 -52.32 -19.05 35.00
N PRO A 420 -53.04 -20.20 35.00
CA PRO A 420 -54.50 -20.21 35.14
C PRO A 420 -54.97 -19.55 36.44
N GLY A 421 -56.07 -18.79 36.40
CA GLY A 421 -56.64 -18.09 37.57
C GLY A 421 -55.89 -16.81 37.99
N SER A 422 -54.96 -16.34 37.16
CA SER A 422 -54.20 -15.09 37.40
C SER A 422 -54.71 -13.91 36.57
N GLU A 423 -55.94 -13.96 36.07
CA GLU A 423 -56.48 -12.89 35.25
C GLU A 423 -56.66 -11.58 36.04
N TYR A 424 -56.30 -10.46 35.41
CA TYR A 424 -56.48 -9.12 35.97
C TYR A 424 -56.76 -8.11 34.86
N LYS A 425 -57.37 -6.98 35.22
CA LYS A 425 -57.75 -5.92 34.28
C LYS A 425 -56.66 -4.83 34.24
N LEU A 426 -56.26 -4.43 33.04
CA LEU A 426 -55.53 -3.19 32.79
C LEU A 426 -56.48 -2.18 32.14
N GLU A 427 -56.63 -1.00 32.73
CA GLU A 427 -57.49 0.05 32.18
C GLU A 427 -56.74 0.82 31.08
N CYS A 428 -57.39 1.00 29.93
CA CYS A 428 -56.84 1.74 28.80
C CYS A 428 -57.94 2.30 27.90
N ASP A 429 -57.59 3.38 27.21
CA ASP A 429 -58.44 4.05 26.23
C ASP A 429 -58.05 3.65 24.80
N TYR A 430 -56.78 3.26 24.59
CA TYR A 430 -56.25 2.81 23.31
C TYR A 430 -55.40 1.55 23.45
N ILE A 431 -55.47 0.68 22.43
CA ILE A 431 -54.57 -0.46 22.29
C ILE A 431 -53.83 -0.37 20.96
N ILE A 432 -52.51 -0.53 21.00
CA ILE A 432 -51.68 -0.65 19.80
C ILE A 432 -51.13 -2.07 19.71
N SER A 433 -51.58 -2.83 18.71
CA SER A 433 -51.08 -4.18 18.43
C SER A 433 -49.77 -4.14 17.65
N ALA A 434 -48.66 -4.48 18.30
CA ALA A 434 -47.32 -4.53 17.72
C ALA A 434 -46.68 -5.92 17.89
N ILE A 435 -47.46 -6.97 17.64
CA ILE A 435 -47.05 -8.37 17.86
C ILE A 435 -46.42 -9.07 16.63
N GLY A 436 -46.35 -8.40 15.48
CA GLY A 436 -45.76 -8.96 14.26
C GLY A 436 -46.10 -8.17 13.00
N GLN A 437 -45.35 -8.46 11.94
CA GLN A 437 -45.56 -7.92 10.61
C GLN A 437 -45.60 -9.09 9.61
N ALA A 438 -46.36 -8.96 8.53
CA ALA A 438 -46.56 -9.97 7.52
C ALA A 438 -46.45 -9.37 6.11
N VAL A 439 -46.04 -10.21 5.17
CA VAL A 439 -46.00 -9.87 3.74
C VAL A 439 -47.42 -10.00 3.17
N ASP A 440 -47.83 -9.03 2.36
CA ASP A 440 -49.06 -9.13 1.58
C ASP A 440 -48.80 -9.95 0.32
N GLY A 441 -49.10 -11.25 0.38
CA GLY A 441 -48.91 -12.20 -0.73
C GLY A 441 -50.09 -12.26 -1.72
N SER A 442 -51.05 -11.33 -1.67
CA SER A 442 -52.28 -11.40 -2.47
C SER A 442 -52.08 -11.40 -4.00
N PHE A 443 -50.90 -10.97 -4.48
CA PHE A 443 -50.53 -11.02 -5.89
C PHE A 443 -50.02 -12.39 -6.35
N ALA A 444 -49.57 -13.24 -5.42
CA ALA A 444 -48.79 -14.44 -5.75
C ALA A 444 -49.55 -15.49 -6.59
N ASP A 445 -50.84 -15.69 -6.31
CA ASP A 445 -51.69 -16.66 -7.02
C ASP A 445 -51.95 -16.26 -8.48
N LYS A 446 -52.03 -14.95 -8.77
CA LYS A 446 -52.27 -14.46 -10.14
C LYS A 446 -51.04 -14.57 -11.03
N ASP A 447 -49.85 -14.43 -10.43
CA ASP A 447 -48.56 -14.34 -11.13
C ASP A 447 -47.74 -15.64 -11.03
N ASN A 448 -48.34 -16.77 -10.63
CA ASN A 448 -47.68 -18.09 -10.47
C ASN A 448 -46.45 -18.09 -9.52
N ILE A 449 -46.46 -17.24 -8.49
CA ILE A 449 -45.40 -17.18 -7.48
C ILE A 449 -45.78 -18.11 -6.31
N LYS A 450 -44.88 -19.02 -5.95
CA LYS A 450 -45.12 -19.92 -4.81
C LYS A 450 -44.80 -19.25 -3.47
N LEU A 451 -45.79 -19.22 -2.58
CA LEU A 451 -45.60 -18.81 -1.18
C LEU A 451 -45.31 -20.01 -0.27
N ASN A 452 -44.55 -19.77 0.80
CA ASN A 452 -44.33 -20.76 1.86
C ASN A 452 -45.48 -20.74 2.88
N LYS A 453 -45.44 -21.64 3.87
CA LYS A 453 -46.50 -21.76 4.90
C LYS A 453 -46.68 -20.52 5.80
N TRP A 454 -45.76 -19.56 5.74
CA TRP A 454 -45.79 -18.31 6.49
C TRP A 454 -46.24 -17.11 5.62
N GLY A 455 -46.53 -17.33 4.34
CA GLY A 455 -46.96 -16.29 3.41
C GLY A 455 -45.82 -15.53 2.73
N ASN A 456 -44.57 -15.98 2.85
CA ASN A 456 -43.40 -15.38 2.20
C ASN A 456 -43.11 -16.04 0.85
N ILE A 457 -42.44 -15.31 -0.05
CA ILE A 457 -42.06 -15.79 -1.38
C ILE A 457 -41.00 -16.90 -1.25
N THR A 458 -41.24 -18.03 -1.93
CA THR A 458 -40.25 -19.11 -2.03
C THR A 458 -39.27 -18.80 -3.14
N VAL A 459 -37.97 -18.85 -2.83
CA VAL A 459 -36.88 -18.65 -3.79
C VAL A 459 -35.86 -19.78 -3.70
N ASN A 460 -35.08 -19.95 -4.76
CA ASN A 460 -33.84 -20.71 -4.69
C ASN A 460 -32.82 -19.94 -3.82
N GLU A 461 -32.37 -20.51 -2.71
CA GLU A 461 -31.54 -19.79 -1.72
C GLU A 461 -30.22 -19.22 -2.29
N ALA A 462 -29.63 -19.88 -3.29
CA ALA A 462 -28.37 -19.45 -3.89
C ALA A 462 -28.55 -18.33 -4.92
N SER A 463 -29.61 -18.39 -5.73
CA SER A 463 -29.86 -17.44 -6.84
C SER A 463 -30.87 -16.36 -6.51
N LEU A 464 -31.68 -16.52 -5.47
CA LEU A 464 -32.85 -15.71 -5.14
C LEU A 464 -33.93 -15.68 -6.23
N GLU A 465 -33.84 -16.56 -7.23
CA GLU A 465 -34.84 -16.69 -8.29
C GLU A 465 -36.11 -17.36 -7.72
N THR A 466 -37.26 -16.85 -8.12
CA THR A 466 -38.57 -17.38 -7.72
C THR A 466 -38.96 -18.60 -8.58
N THR A 467 -40.20 -19.05 -8.49
CA THR A 467 -40.74 -20.07 -9.41
C THR A 467 -40.92 -19.56 -10.85
N VAL A 468 -40.90 -18.24 -11.06
CA VAL A 468 -41.02 -17.62 -12.38
C VAL A 468 -39.62 -17.25 -12.90
N PRO A 469 -39.20 -17.77 -14.08
CA PRO A 469 -37.89 -17.47 -14.64
C PRO A 469 -37.67 -15.97 -14.86
N GLY A 470 -36.49 -15.47 -14.51
CA GLY A 470 -36.14 -14.05 -14.65
C GLY A 470 -36.78 -13.12 -13.60
N VAL A 471 -37.50 -13.68 -12.62
CA VAL A 471 -38.09 -12.96 -11.49
C VAL A 471 -37.40 -13.37 -10.19
N PHE A 472 -36.85 -12.39 -9.49
CA PHE A 472 -36.09 -12.55 -8.25
C PHE A 472 -36.85 -11.93 -7.08
N ALA A 473 -36.64 -12.41 -5.86
CA ALA A 473 -37.26 -11.81 -4.67
C ALA A 473 -36.27 -11.69 -3.49
N GLY A 474 -36.47 -10.68 -2.64
CA GLY A 474 -35.59 -10.45 -1.49
C GLY A 474 -36.15 -9.48 -0.46
N GLY A 475 -35.39 -9.31 0.63
CA GLY A 475 -35.82 -8.59 1.82
C GLY A 475 -36.87 -9.35 2.61
N ASP A 476 -37.70 -8.61 3.36
CA ASP A 476 -38.73 -9.20 4.23
C ASP A 476 -39.73 -10.08 3.45
N ALA A 477 -39.87 -9.87 2.14
CA ALA A 477 -40.71 -10.68 1.26
C ALA A 477 -40.30 -12.17 1.24
N VAL A 478 -39.02 -12.48 1.45
CA VAL A 478 -38.49 -13.86 1.46
C VAL A 478 -38.26 -14.36 2.88
N THR A 479 -37.61 -13.55 3.73
CA THR A 479 -37.19 -13.99 5.08
C THR A 479 -38.25 -13.79 6.15
N GLY A 480 -39.24 -12.96 5.89
CA GLY A 480 -40.04 -12.32 6.93
C GLY A 480 -39.31 -11.12 7.54
N PRO A 481 -39.97 -10.38 8.45
CA PRO A 481 -39.46 -9.12 8.99
C PRO A 481 -38.12 -9.34 9.72
N LEU A 482 -37.04 -8.81 9.14
CA LEU A 482 -35.72 -8.80 9.75
C LEU A 482 -35.27 -7.36 10.04
N THR A 483 -34.03 -7.02 9.71
CA THR A 483 -33.43 -5.70 9.94
C THR A 483 -33.15 -5.04 8.60
N ALA A 484 -33.20 -3.70 8.55
CA ALA A 484 -33.01 -2.97 7.29
C ALA A 484 -31.67 -3.29 6.60
N ILE A 485 -30.61 -3.54 7.38
CA ILE A 485 -29.29 -3.92 6.84
C ILE A 485 -29.30 -5.31 6.18
N ASN A 486 -30.10 -6.26 6.67
CA ASN A 486 -30.28 -7.57 6.02
C ASN A 486 -31.01 -7.41 4.68
N ALA A 487 -32.03 -6.55 4.62
CA ALA A 487 -32.73 -6.26 3.37
C ALA A 487 -31.78 -5.63 2.33
N ILE A 488 -30.89 -4.72 2.75
CA ILE A 488 -29.85 -4.16 1.87
C ILE A 488 -28.91 -5.23 1.33
N ALA A 489 -28.47 -6.16 2.19
CA ALA A 489 -27.61 -7.27 1.80
C ALA A 489 -28.27 -8.16 0.74
N GLN A 490 -29.54 -8.50 0.91
CA GLN A 490 -30.29 -9.27 -0.07
C GLN A 490 -30.55 -8.50 -1.36
N GLY A 491 -30.81 -7.19 -1.30
CA GLY A 491 -30.91 -6.35 -2.50
C GLY A 491 -29.63 -6.37 -3.34
N LYS A 492 -28.46 -6.31 -2.68
CA LYS A 492 -27.16 -6.47 -3.34
C LYS A 492 -27.00 -7.85 -3.98
N GLN A 493 -27.33 -8.91 -3.24
CA GLN A 493 -27.28 -10.28 -3.76
C GLN A 493 -28.20 -10.45 -4.97
N ALA A 494 -29.42 -9.92 -4.92
CA ALA A 494 -30.38 -9.99 -6.02
C ALA A 494 -29.85 -9.27 -7.27
N ALA A 495 -29.31 -8.05 -7.14
CA ALA A 495 -28.70 -7.32 -8.25
C ALA A 495 -27.57 -8.12 -8.92
N GLN A 496 -26.73 -8.80 -8.14
CA GLN A 496 -25.66 -9.66 -8.67
C GLN A 496 -26.20 -10.87 -9.44
N GLN A 497 -27.30 -11.47 -8.98
CA GLN A 497 -27.91 -12.63 -9.64
C GLN A 497 -28.68 -12.23 -10.90
N ILE A 498 -29.42 -11.11 -10.88
CA ILE A 498 -30.06 -10.51 -12.06
C ILE A 498 -29.02 -10.22 -13.14
N LYS A 499 -27.87 -9.64 -12.77
CA LYS A 499 -26.78 -9.40 -13.73
C LYS A 499 -26.29 -10.70 -14.38
N LYS A 500 -26.08 -11.76 -13.58
CA LYS A 500 -25.65 -13.07 -14.10
C LYS A 500 -26.68 -13.69 -15.03
N TYR A 501 -27.97 -13.48 -14.75
CA TYR A 501 -29.07 -13.94 -15.57
C TYR A 501 -29.14 -13.21 -16.92
N LEU A 502 -29.03 -11.87 -16.90
CA LEU A 502 -29.19 -11.03 -18.09
C LEU A 502 -27.95 -10.97 -19.00
N ILE A 503 -26.75 -11.20 -18.44
CA ILE A 503 -25.48 -11.13 -19.17
C ILE A 503 -24.73 -12.47 -18.99
N PRO A 504 -25.09 -13.51 -19.78
CA PRO A 504 -24.44 -14.82 -19.71
C PRO A 504 -22.93 -14.71 -19.97
N GLY A 505 -22.11 -15.35 -19.13
CA GLY A 505 -20.65 -15.24 -19.18
C GLY A 505 -20.07 -14.20 -18.21
N SER A 506 -20.90 -13.43 -17.50
CA SER A 506 -20.45 -12.60 -16.37
C SER A 506 -20.14 -13.43 -15.10
N ASN A 507 -19.84 -14.73 -15.26
CA ASN A 507 -19.49 -15.62 -14.16
C ASN A 507 -18.14 -15.18 -13.59
N GLY A 508 -18.18 -14.44 -12.49
CA GLY A 508 -17.04 -14.35 -11.59
C GLY A 508 -16.62 -15.75 -11.13
N LYS A 509 -15.36 -15.90 -10.71
CA LYS A 509 -14.90 -17.09 -9.97
C LYS A 509 -15.87 -17.37 -8.81
N SER A 510 -15.97 -18.64 -8.39
CA SER A 510 -16.71 -19.07 -7.19
C SER A 510 -16.65 -18.02 -6.08
N ASN A 511 -17.81 -17.63 -5.53
CA ASN A 511 -17.91 -16.66 -4.42
C ASN A 511 -17.45 -17.25 -3.07
N TYR A 512 -17.10 -18.53 -3.01
CA TYR A 512 -16.50 -19.09 -1.81
C TYR A 512 -15.18 -18.36 -1.55
N ARG A 513 -15.05 -17.80 -0.35
CA ARG A 513 -13.82 -17.19 0.15
C ARG A 513 -13.48 -17.82 1.48
N TYR A 514 -12.31 -18.41 1.57
CA TYR A 514 -11.80 -18.93 2.83
C TYR A 514 -11.43 -17.81 3.82
N TYR A 515 -11.92 -17.94 5.06
CA TYR A 515 -11.57 -17.09 6.19
C TYR A 515 -11.18 -17.93 7.40
N SER A 516 -10.00 -17.65 7.97
CA SER A 516 -9.61 -18.14 9.28
C SER A 516 -10.18 -17.23 10.37
N PHE A 517 -10.64 -17.83 11.48
CA PHE A 517 -11.01 -17.12 12.69
C PHE A 517 -10.47 -17.83 13.93
N LYS A 518 -9.97 -17.06 14.91
CA LYS A 518 -9.41 -17.58 16.16
C LYS A 518 -10.36 -18.51 16.92
N HIS A 519 -11.64 -18.16 16.96
CA HIS A 519 -12.66 -18.92 17.69
C HIS A 519 -12.92 -20.32 17.13
N ASN A 520 -12.49 -20.62 15.90
CA ASN A 520 -12.58 -21.97 15.34
C ASN A 520 -11.56 -22.94 15.98
N LEU A 521 -10.48 -22.40 16.54
CA LEU A 521 -9.35 -23.14 17.08
C LEU A 521 -9.34 -23.14 18.62
N SER A 522 -9.58 -22.00 19.26
CA SER A 522 -9.55 -21.87 20.73
C SER A 522 -10.47 -20.75 21.21
N GLU A 523 -10.95 -20.84 22.44
CA GLU A 523 -11.70 -19.77 23.11
C GLU A 523 -10.84 -18.52 23.28
N ILE A 524 -11.43 -17.35 23.08
CA ILE A 524 -10.74 -16.06 23.19
C ILE A 524 -11.01 -15.49 24.58
N SER A 525 -9.96 -15.14 25.32
CA SER A 525 -10.08 -14.60 26.68
C SER A 525 -9.56 -13.16 26.80
N GLU A 526 -9.95 -12.47 27.87
CA GLU A 526 -9.50 -11.12 28.21
C GLU A 526 -7.97 -10.99 28.28
N ARG A 527 -7.28 -12.04 28.73
CA ARG A 527 -5.81 -12.09 28.87
C ARG A 527 -5.07 -11.77 27.56
N GLU A 528 -5.67 -12.09 26.43
CA GLU A 528 -5.08 -11.80 25.11
C GLU A 528 -5.00 -10.30 24.80
N PHE A 529 -5.76 -9.47 25.52
CA PHE A 529 -5.85 -8.03 25.31
C PHE A 529 -5.37 -7.20 26.51
N GLU A 530 -4.76 -7.81 27.53
CA GLU A 530 -4.27 -7.11 28.75
C GLU A 530 -3.32 -5.94 28.46
N SER A 531 -2.57 -5.98 27.35
CA SER A 531 -1.67 -4.88 26.96
C SER A 531 -2.38 -3.67 26.34
N ALA A 532 -3.66 -3.80 25.99
CA ALA A 532 -4.44 -2.68 25.46
C ALA A 532 -4.90 -1.77 26.60
N LYS A 533 -4.89 -0.46 26.36
CA LYS A 533 -5.37 0.51 27.34
C LYS A 533 -6.90 0.48 27.42
N ARG A 534 -7.44 0.42 28.64
CA ARG A 534 -8.86 0.65 28.90
C ARG A 534 -9.19 2.12 28.68
N LEU A 535 -10.21 2.39 27.88
CA LEU A 535 -10.64 3.74 27.49
C LEU A 535 -12.16 3.75 27.44
N SER A 536 -12.78 4.77 28.04
CA SER A 536 -14.23 4.97 28.01
C SER A 536 -14.74 5.15 26.59
N ARG A 537 -15.94 4.61 26.31
CA ARG A 537 -16.62 4.82 25.03
C ARG A 537 -17.09 6.27 24.91
N VAL A 538 -16.97 6.84 23.72
CA VAL A 538 -17.66 8.09 23.41
C VAL A 538 -19.12 7.79 23.11
N HIS A 539 -20.02 8.41 23.87
CA HIS A 539 -21.45 8.37 23.60
C HIS A 539 -21.88 9.63 22.85
N PRO A 540 -22.74 9.51 21.83
CA PRO A 540 -23.31 10.66 21.16
C PRO A 540 -24.14 11.50 22.15
N PHE A 541 -24.26 12.80 21.86
CA PHE A 541 -25.18 13.65 22.59
C PHE A 541 -26.62 13.23 22.29
N GLU A 542 -27.43 13.12 23.34
CA GLU A 542 -28.87 12.91 23.22
C GLU A 542 -29.60 14.09 23.86
N LEU A 543 -30.73 14.50 23.27
CA LEU A 543 -31.58 15.55 23.85
C LEU A 543 -32.00 15.21 25.29
N PRO A 544 -32.23 16.19 26.17
CA PRO A 544 -32.85 15.96 27.48
C PRO A 544 -34.23 15.29 27.35
N VAL A 545 -34.62 14.47 28.33
CA VAL A 545 -35.88 13.68 28.27
C VAL A 545 -37.12 14.56 28.13
N ASP A 546 -37.14 15.69 28.83
CA ASP A 546 -38.20 16.70 28.78
C ASP A 546 -38.35 17.31 27.37
N GLU A 547 -37.26 17.46 26.63
CA GLU A 547 -37.30 17.89 25.23
C GLU A 547 -37.72 16.75 24.29
N ARG A 548 -37.24 15.52 24.53
CA ARG A 548 -37.55 14.32 23.72
C ARG A 548 -39.05 14.07 23.59
N ILE A 549 -39.80 14.24 24.68
CA ILE A 549 -41.24 13.95 24.73
C ILE A 549 -42.10 15.09 24.19
N CYS A 550 -41.54 16.29 24.00
CA CYS A 550 -42.27 17.47 23.54
C CYS A 550 -42.33 17.58 22.00
N GLY A 551 -41.65 16.71 21.26
CA GLY A 551 -41.59 16.84 19.81
C GLY A 551 -41.01 15.64 19.07
N PHE A 552 -40.80 15.86 17.77
CA PHE A 552 -40.28 14.87 16.83
C PHE A 552 -38.86 15.20 16.35
N ASP A 553 -38.15 16.08 17.06
CA ASP A 553 -36.76 16.41 16.77
C ASP A 553 -35.86 15.18 16.90
N GLU A 554 -34.78 15.14 16.11
CA GLU A 554 -33.85 14.02 16.11
C GLU A 554 -33.16 13.90 17.48
N VAL A 555 -33.38 12.76 18.15
CA VAL A 555 -32.99 12.59 19.57
C VAL A 555 -31.48 12.44 19.77
N GLU A 556 -30.81 11.69 18.91
CA GLU A 556 -29.37 11.37 19.00
C GLU A 556 -28.61 12.15 17.93
N TRP A 557 -27.56 12.87 18.29
CA TRP A 557 -26.71 13.63 17.35
C TRP A 557 -25.48 12.84 16.90
N GLY A 558 -24.87 13.26 15.78
CA GLY A 558 -23.60 12.72 15.29
C GLY A 558 -22.42 13.07 16.21
N LEU A 559 -21.32 12.33 16.09
CA LEU A 559 -20.07 12.65 16.79
C LEU A 559 -19.41 13.88 16.20
N THR A 560 -18.66 14.64 17.02
CA THR A 560 -17.69 15.62 16.51
C THR A 560 -16.47 14.93 15.91
N GLU A 561 -15.66 15.66 15.14
CA GLU A 561 -14.42 15.10 14.55
C GLU A 561 -13.45 14.59 15.63
N ASP A 562 -13.20 15.37 16.69
CA ASP A 562 -12.33 14.97 17.80
C ASP A 562 -12.84 13.70 18.51
N GLN A 563 -14.15 13.62 18.72
CA GLN A 563 -14.81 12.46 19.29
C GLN A 563 -14.64 11.22 18.39
N ALA A 564 -14.87 11.36 17.09
CA ALA A 564 -14.69 10.29 16.12
C ALA A 564 -13.23 9.80 16.09
N LEU A 565 -12.25 10.72 16.05
CA LEU A 565 -10.84 10.37 16.06
C LEU A 565 -10.42 9.66 17.35
N GLY A 566 -10.85 10.16 18.52
CA GLY A 566 -10.64 9.50 19.80
C GLY A 566 -11.20 8.08 19.84
N GLU A 567 -12.41 7.91 19.31
CA GLU A 567 -13.09 6.61 19.22
C GLU A 567 -12.41 5.65 18.23
N THR A 568 -11.86 6.13 17.10
CA THR A 568 -11.04 5.27 16.23
C THR A 568 -9.82 4.70 16.96
N GLY A 569 -9.22 5.48 17.85
CA GLY A 569 -8.09 5.10 18.70
C GLY A 569 -8.38 3.87 19.57
N ARG A 570 -9.65 3.60 19.86
CA ARG A 570 -10.11 2.43 20.64
C ARG A 570 -10.09 1.12 19.84
N CYS A 571 -10.00 1.14 18.52
CA CYS A 571 -10.00 -0.09 17.72
C CYS A 571 -8.77 -0.97 18.00
N LEU A 572 -9.00 -2.26 18.27
CA LEU A 572 -7.98 -3.30 18.55
C LEU A 572 -7.34 -3.91 17.29
N GLU A 573 -7.77 -3.53 16.09
CA GLU A 573 -7.17 -3.94 14.81
C GLU A 573 -7.14 -5.48 14.62
N CYS A 574 -8.29 -6.13 14.84
CA CYS A 574 -8.39 -7.58 14.92
C CYS A 574 -8.19 -8.35 13.59
N GLY A 575 -8.44 -7.73 12.43
CA GLY A 575 -8.25 -8.37 11.12
C GLY A 575 -6.82 -8.28 10.60
N CYS A 576 -6.48 -9.12 9.63
CA CYS A 576 -5.13 -9.25 9.09
C CYS A 576 -4.81 -8.19 8.02
N GLU A 577 -3.58 -7.66 8.05
CA GLU A 577 -3.08 -6.68 7.08
C GLU A 577 -2.70 -7.29 5.70
N GLU A 578 -2.38 -8.58 5.68
CA GLU A 578 -2.01 -9.33 4.48
C GLU A 578 -3.21 -10.02 3.80
N TYR A 579 -4.44 -9.60 4.10
CA TYR A 579 -5.66 -10.27 3.60
C TYR A 579 -5.62 -10.57 2.09
N SER A 580 -5.34 -9.56 1.27
CA SER A 580 -5.37 -9.68 -0.19
C SER A 580 -4.27 -10.59 -0.75
N ASP A 581 -3.09 -10.58 -0.12
CA ASP A 581 -1.86 -11.18 -0.65
C ASP A 581 -1.42 -12.46 0.11
N CYS A 582 -2.14 -12.85 1.15
CA CYS A 582 -1.81 -14.03 1.96
C CYS A 582 -1.95 -15.32 1.16
N ARG A 583 -0.80 -15.88 0.74
CA ARG A 583 -0.70 -17.11 -0.05
C ARG A 583 -1.37 -18.29 0.65
N LEU A 584 -1.25 -18.39 1.98
CA LEU A 584 -1.90 -19.44 2.76
C LEU A 584 -3.42 -19.39 2.61
N ARG A 585 -4.02 -18.19 2.72
CA ARG A 585 -5.47 -18.00 2.55
C ARG A 585 -5.90 -18.38 1.14
N LEU A 586 -5.17 -17.91 0.13
CA LEU A 586 -5.47 -18.17 -1.28
C LEU A 586 -5.45 -19.67 -1.61
N TYR A 587 -4.46 -20.42 -1.12
CA TYR A 587 -4.45 -21.86 -1.31
C TYR A 587 -5.54 -22.56 -0.47
N CYS A 588 -5.83 -22.12 0.76
CA CYS A 588 -6.94 -22.69 1.52
C CYS A 588 -8.29 -22.55 0.79
N ASP A 589 -8.48 -21.42 0.11
CA ASP A 589 -9.61 -21.15 -0.76
C ASP A 589 -9.66 -22.11 -1.97
N GLU A 590 -8.54 -22.23 -2.69
CA GLU A 590 -8.42 -23.08 -3.89
C GLU A 590 -8.66 -24.57 -3.60
N TYR A 591 -8.18 -25.07 -2.46
CA TYR A 591 -8.27 -26.49 -2.09
C TYR A 591 -9.46 -26.81 -1.18
N GLY A 592 -10.30 -25.83 -0.82
CA GLY A 592 -11.51 -26.04 -0.02
C GLY A 592 -11.21 -26.62 1.37
N VAL A 593 -10.27 -25.99 2.07
CA VAL A 593 -9.77 -26.40 3.39
C VAL A 593 -10.83 -26.20 4.48
N ASP A 594 -10.94 -27.17 5.39
CA ASP A 594 -11.74 -27.04 6.62
C ASP A 594 -10.82 -26.96 7.84
N ILE A 595 -10.75 -25.78 8.46
CA ILE A 595 -9.94 -25.52 9.66
C ILE A 595 -10.33 -26.38 10.87
N THR A 596 -11.57 -26.91 10.90
CA THR A 596 -12.09 -27.66 12.03
C THR A 596 -11.77 -29.16 11.98
N LYS A 597 -11.29 -29.66 10.83
CA LYS A 597 -11.03 -31.09 10.60
C LYS A 597 -9.92 -31.65 11.50
N TYR A 598 -8.81 -30.91 11.65
CA TYR A 598 -7.72 -31.26 12.57
C TYR A 598 -7.62 -30.19 13.67
N LYS A 599 -7.91 -30.56 14.91
CA LYS A 599 -7.75 -29.68 16.08
C LYS A 599 -6.58 -30.16 16.94
N GLY A 600 -5.51 -29.38 16.99
CA GLY A 600 -4.34 -29.60 17.84
C GLY A 600 -4.32 -28.69 19.08
N GLU A 601 -3.25 -28.76 19.87
CA GLU A 601 -2.97 -27.77 20.91
C GLU A 601 -2.59 -26.42 20.26
N VAL A 602 -3.44 -25.41 20.42
CA VAL A 602 -3.26 -24.08 19.83
C VAL A 602 -2.35 -23.24 20.71
N LYS A 603 -1.25 -22.74 20.14
CA LYS A 603 -0.29 -21.92 20.87
C LYS A 603 -0.57 -20.45 20.68
N LYS A 604 -0.76 -19.76 21.80
CA LYS A 604 -1.04 -18.34 21.84
C LYS A 604 0.22 -17.58 22.22
N TYR A 605 0.62 -16.66 21.37
CA TYR A 605 1.78 -15.80 21.57
C TYR A 605 1.34 -14.33 21.65
N LYS A 606 2.05 -13.53 22.43
CA LYS A 606 1.89 -12.07 22.39
C LYS A 606 2.65 -11.54 21.18
N PRO A 607 2.02 -10.77 20.26
CA PRO A 607 2.75 -10.14 19.16
C PRO A 607 3.81 -9.17 19.68
N ASP A 608 5.02 -9.24 19.12
CA ASP A 608 6.11 -8.34 19.42
C ASP A 608 6.07 -7.12 18.49
N ARG A 609 5.91 -5.94 19.10
CA ARG A 609 5.87 -4.63 18.44
C ARG A 609 7.00 -3.70 18.89
N SER A 610 8.02 -4.25 19.56
CA SER A 610 9.17 -3.51 20.11
C SER A 610 10.02 -2.85 19.01
N HIS A 611 10.17 -3.53 17.87
CA HIS A 611 10.92 -3.00 16.74
C HIS A 611 10.21 -1.77 16.11
N PRO A 612 10.95 -0.73 15.69
CA PRO A 612 10.37 0.51 15.16
C PRO A 612 9.61 0.32 13.83
N PHE A 613 10.01 -0.66 13.01
CA PHE A 613 9.48 -0.86 11.66
C PHE A 613 8.80 -2.21 11.43
N ILE A 614 8.95 -3.18 12.34
CA ILE A 614 8.57 -4.59 12.09
C ILE A 614 7.68 -5.06 13.23
N VAL A 615 6.62 -5.79 12.89
CA VAL A 615 5.79 -6.53 13.84
C VAL A 615 6.05 -8.03 13.65
N LEU A 616 6.27 -8.74 14.75
CA LEU A 616 6.36 -10.20 14.76
C LEU A 616 5.12 -10.75 15.45
N ASP A 617 4.29 -11.48 14.70
CA ASP A 617 3.12 -12.18 15.22
C ASP A 617 3.25 -13.70 14.99
N PRO A 618 3.85 -14.43 15.95
CA PRO A 618 4.04 -15.87 15.83
C PRO A 618 2.74 -16.67 15.71
N ASN A 619 1.58 -16.10 16.08
CA ASN A 619 0.29 -16.79 15.93
C ASN A 619 -0.07 -17.06 14.46
N LYS A 620 0.49 -16.27 13.53
CA LYS A 620 0.31 -16.44 12.08
C LYS A 620 1.41 -17.30 11.45
N CYS A 621 2.44 -17.68 12.21
CA CYS A 621 3.62 -18.36 11.68
C CYS A 621 3.31 -19.83 11.36
N ILE A 622 3.73 -20.28 10.18
CA ILE A 622 3.61 -21.68 9.74
C ILE A 622 4.94 -22.45 9.86
N ASN A 623 5.92 -21.88 10.56
CA ASN A 623 7.26 -22.44 10.76
C ASN A 623 7.96 -22.86 9.44
N CYS A 624 7.72 -22.13 8.34
CA CYS A 624 8.27 -22.48 7.02
C CYS A 624 9.80 -22.28 6.93
N GLY A 625 10.38 -21.42 7.78
CA GLY A 625 11.82 -21.17 7.87
C GLY A 625 12.40 -20.22 6.82
N ILE A 626 11.63 -19.74 5.85
CA ILE A 626 12.14 -18.82 4.81
C ILE A 626 12.74 -17.55 5.43
N CYS A 627 12.07 -16.95 6.41
CA CYS A 627 12.57 -15.73 7.07
C CYS A 627 13.90 -15.97 7.81
N VAL A 628 14.07 -17.13 8.45
CA VAL A 628 15.30 -17.54 9.12
C VAL A 628 16.43 -17.76 8.11
N LYS A 629 16.18 -18.51 7.03
CA LYS A 629 17.16 -18.72 5.95
C LYS A 629 17.52 -17.42 5.24
N THR A 630 16.56 -16.55 4.96
CA THR A 630 16.83 -15.23 4.35
C THR A 630 17.74 -14.39 5.25
N CYS A 631 17.47 -14.37 6.55
CA CYS A 631 18.28 -13.63 7.51
C CYS A 631 19.68 -14.24 7.73
N GLY A 632 19.78 -15.57 7.78
CA GLY A 632 21.01 -16.30 8.11
C GLY A 632 21.89 -16.67 6.92
N GLU A 633 21.31 -17.12 5.81
CA GLU A 633 22.04 -17.62 4.63
C GLU A 633 22.32 -16.50 3.62
N VAL A 634 21.32 -15.65 3.34
CA VAL A 634 21.44 -14.58 2.34
C VAL A 634 22.09 -13.34 2.95
N LEU A 635 21.51 -12.82 4.03
CA LEU A 635 22.00 -11.59 4.67
C LEU A 635 23.21 -11.83 5.58
N ARG A 636 23.41 -13.08 6.05
CA ARG A 636 24.45 -13.46 7.02
C ARG A 636 24.40 -12.65 8.32
N VAL A 637 23.18 -12.32 8.77
CA VAL A 637 22.93 -11.56 10.02
C VAL A 637 22.46 -12.49 11.14
N SER A 638 21.58 -13.46 10.82
CA SER A 638 21.05 -14.44 11.77
C SER A 638 20.32 -13.83 12.99
N ALA A 639 19.65 -12.69 12.81
CA ALA A 639 18.85 -12.07 13.88
C ALA A 639 17.60 -12.89 14.24
N LEU A 640 17.11 -13.73 13.32
CA LEU A 640 15.97 -14.63 13.51
C LEU A 640 16.44 -16.09 13.53
N GLY A 641 15.83 -16.91 14.38
CA GLY A 641 16.08 -18.34 14.45
C GLY A 641 14.88 -19.12 14.97
N PHE A 642 14.95 -20.44 14.90
CA PHE A 642 14.02 -21.31 15.58
C PHE A 642 14.41 -21.44 17.06
N VAL A 643 13.51 -21.04 17.94
CA VAL A 643 13.64 -21.22 19.39
C VAL A 643 12.82 -22.45 19.80
N TYR A 644 13.37 -23.25 20.72
CA TYR A 644 12.86 -24.56 21.14
C TYR A 644 12.90 -25.66 20.06
N ARG A 645 12.40 -26.86 20.39
CA ARG A 645 12.43 -28.07 19.53
C ARG A 645 11.07 -28.75 19.46
N GLY A 646 10.86 -29.52 18.39
CA GLY A 646 9.62 -30.26 18.14
C GLY A 646 8.41 -29.34 18.02
N PHE A 647 7.27 -29.75 18.57
CA PHE A 647 6.04 -28.95 18.54
C PHE A 647 6.19 -27.56 19.16
N LYS A 648 7.13 -27.36 20.10
CA LYS A 648 7.37 -26.05 20.75
C LYS A 648 8.17 -25.07 19.87
N SER A 649 8.67 -25.52 18.72
CA SER A 649 9.48 -24.68 17.84
C SER A 649 8.70 -23.46 17.35
N VAL A 650 9.31 -22.29 17.47
CA VAL A 650 8.75 -21.01 17.02
C VAL A 650 9.86 -20.12 16.48
N VAL A 651 9.57 -19.37 15.42
CA VAL A 651 10.50 -18.35 14.92
C VAL A 651 10.48 -17.16 15.87
N LYS A 652 11.63 -16.83 16.43
CA LYS A 652 11.85 -15.69 17.35
C LYS A 652 13.22 -15.07 17.09
N PRO A 653 13.47 -13.84 17.58
CA PRO A 653 14.81 -13.30 17.60
C PRO A 653 15.77 -14.18 18.40
N ALA A 654 17.05 -14.19 18.00
CA ALA A 654 18.07 -15.01 18.63
C ALA A 654 18.17 -14.73 20.15
N MET A 655 18.35 -15.78 20.95
CA MET A 655 18.44 -15.72 22.42
C MET A 655 17.19 -15.12 23.10
N GLU A 656 16.03 -15.11 22.44
CA GLU A 656 14.78 -14.52 22.95
C GLU A 656 14.87 -13.03 23.30
N LYS A 657 15.85 -12.33 22.72
CA LYS A 657 15.97 -10.87 22.82
C LYS A 657 14.88 -10.17 22.00
N THR A 658 14.75 -8.85 22.14
CA THR A 658 13.99 -8.08 21.15
C THR A 658 14.68 -8.14 19.79
N LEU A 659 13.93 -7.92 18.71
CA LEU A 659 14.50 -7.97 17.35
C LEU A 659 15.65 -6.95 17.17
N SER A 660 15.55 -5.77 17.79
CA SER A 660 16.60 -4.75 17.76
C SER A 660 17.89 -5.20 18.46
N GLU A 661 17.76 -5.86 19.61
CA GLU A 661 18.91 -6.38 20.39
C GLU A 661 19.53 -7.65 19.78
N ALA A 662 18.80 -8.33 18.88
CA ALA A 662 19.27 -9.53 18.18
C ALA A 662 20.15 -9.23 16.96
N GLY A 663 20.55 -7.96 16.75
CA GLY A 663 21.41 -7.56 15.63
C GLY A 663 20.68 -7.38 14.30
N CYS A 664 19.34 -7.18 14.33
CA CYS A 664 18.56 -6.89 13.14
C CYS A 664 19.01 -5.57 12.49
N ILE A 665 19.31 -5.61 11.18
CA ILE A 665 19.72 -4.43 10.40
C ILE A 665 18.54 -3.68 9.75
N SER A 666 17.30 -4.01 10.13
CA SER A 666 16.07 -3.38 9.61
C SER A 666 15.94 -3.39 8.07
N CYS A 667 16.40 -4.44 7.39
CA CYS A 667 16.29 -4.51 5.93
C CYS A 667 14.87 -4.83 5.41
N GLY A 668 14.02 -5.44 6.25
CA GLY A 668 12.65 -5.81 5.90
C GLY A 668 12.49 -7.01 4.97
N ASN A 669 13.58 -7.63 4.49
CA ASN A 669 13.49 -8.80 3.58
C ASN A 669 12.77 -10.02 4.20
N CYS A 670 12.71 -10.12 5.53
CA CYS A 670 11.91 -11.14 6.23
C CYS A 670 10.40 -10.92 6.13
N ILE A 671 9.95 -9.68 5.90
CA ILE A 671 8.55 -9.33 5.64
C ILE A 671 8.17 -9.84 4.25
N ASP A 672 8.96 -9.48 3.23
CA ASP A 672 8.71 -9.89 1.84
C ASP A 672 8.78 -11.42 1.66
N ALA A 673 9.60 -12.10 2.47
CA ALA A 673 9.71 -13.55 2.49
C ALA A 673 8.55 -14.27 3.23
N CYS A 674 7.74 -13.56 4.02
CA CYS A 674 6.74 -14.17 4.88
C CYS A 674 5.43 -14.46 4.12
N PRO A 675 5.01 -15.72 3.93
CA PRO A 675 3.82 -16.04 3.14
C PRO A 675 2.48 -15.79 3.87
N THR A 676 2.51 -15.50 5.18
CA THR A 676 1.31 -15.45 6.04
C THR A 676 1.13 -14.14 6.80
N GLY A 677 2.02 -13.16 6.62
CA GLY A 677 2.00 -11.92 7.40
C GLY A 677 2.31 -12.11 8.88
N ALA A 678 3.01 -13.18 9.25
CA ALA A 678 3.54 -13.39 10.60
C ALA A 678 4.69 -12.42 10.92
N ILE A 679 5.36 -11.92 9.89
CA ILE A 679 6.31 -10.82 9.98
C ILE A 679 5.78 -9.75 9.04
N SER A 680 5.45 -8.58 9.57
CA SER A 680 4.81 -7.52 8.82
C SER A 680 5.39 -6.15 9.13
N GLU A 681 5.05 -5.17 8.31
CA GLU A 681 5.48 -3.80 8.51
C GLU A 681 4.64 -3.10 9.59
N LYS A 682 5.30 -2.43 10.52
CA LYS A 682 4.65 -1.58 11.52
C LYS A 682 4.29 -0.24 10.89
N PHE A 683 3.10 -0.13 10.31
CA PHE A 683 2.62 1.10 9.70
C PHE A 683 2.40 2.24 10.73
N PRO A 684 2.56 3.51 10.32
CA PRO A 684 2.23 4.66 11.17
C PRO A 684 0.72 4.89 11.34
N PHE A 685 -0.10 4.22 10.52
CA PHE A 685 -1.56 4.23 10.57
C PHE A 685 -2.11 2.85 10.96
N LYS A 686 -3.41 2.78 11.24
CA LYS A 686 -4.11 1.53 11.61
C LYS A 686 -4.19 0.56 10.43
N VAL A 687 -4.32 -0.74 10.73
CA VAL A 687 -4.43 -1.81 9.73
C VAL A 687 -5.48 -1.48 8.65
N LEU A 688 -5.04 -1.47 7.38
CA LEU A 688 -5.81 -1.10 6.19
C LEU A 688 -6.69 -2.23 5.64
N GLY A 689 -6.67 -3.42 6.26
CA GLY A 689 -7.62 -4.50 6.03
C GLY A 689 -7.69 -4.99 4.59
N THR A 690 -8.88 -4.92 3.98
CA THR A 690 -9.16 -5.53 2.67
C THR A 690 -9.03 -4.58 1.48
N LEU A 691 -8.56 -3.35 1.70
CA LEU A 691 -8.43 -2.35 0.65
C LEU A 691 -7.59 -2.87 -0.54
N PRO A 692 -8.05 -2.64 -1.78
CA PRO A 692 -7.31 -3.03 -2.97
C PRO A 692 -5.98 -2.26 -3.04
N LYS A 693 -4.96 -2.94 -3.55
CA LYS A 693 -3.60 -2.41 -3.64
C LYS A 693 -3.13 -2.54 -5.09
N GLU A 694 -2.70 -1.45 -5.69
CA GLU A 694 -2.06 -1.42 -6.99
C GLU A 694 -0.55 -1.55 -6.83
N ASN A 695 0.11 -2.37 -7.66
CA ASN A 695 1.56 -2.50 -7.66
C ASN A 695 2.17 -1.59 -8.72
N ILE A 696 3.02 -0.65 -8.29
CA ILE A 696 3.74 0.28 -9.17
C ILE A 696 5.24 0.07 -8.98
N SER A 697 6.01 -0.02 -10.07
CA SER A 697 7.47 -0.19 -10.00
C SER A 697 8.19 1.14 -10.20
N ALA A 698 9.21 1.40 -9.40
CA ALA A 698 10.01 2.61 -9.46
C ALA A 698 11.48 2.35 -9.10
N VAL A 699 12.35 3.32 -9.38
CA VAL A 699 13.78 3.25 -9.02
C VAL A 699 13.98 3.82 -7.62
N CYS A 700 14.77 3.13 -6.79
CA CYS A 700 15.15 3.61 -5.47
C CYS A 700 15.97 4.91 -5.57
N GLY A 701 15.46 6.01 -5.00
CA GLY A 701 16.11 7.33 -5.04
C GLY A 701 17.36 7.50 -4.16
N PHE A 702 17.75 6.51 -3.34
CA PHE A 702 18.74 6.71 -2.27
C PHE A 702 20.22 6.60 -2.68
N CYS A 703 20.70 5.41 -3.07
CA CYS A 703 22.11 5.20 -3.45
C CYS A 703 22.25 4.82 -4.92
N SER A 704 23.48 4.87 -5.43
CA SER A 704 23.81 4.68 -6.85
C SER A 704 23.60 3.28 -7.43
N LEU A 705 23.12 2.31 -6.62
CA LEU A 705 22.80 0.97 -7.11
C LEU A 705 21.51 0.90 -7.93
N GLY A 706 20.64 1.93 -7.87
CA GLY A 706 19.41 1.97 -8.67
C GLY A 706 18.50 0.75 -8.48
N CYS A 707 18.34 0.29 -7.23
CA CYS A 707 17.50 -0.88 -6.94
C CYS A 707 16.07 -0.65 -7.43
N THR A 708 15.47 -1.64 -8.10
CA THR A 708 14.04 -1.62 -8.43
C THR A 708 13.24 -1.87 -7.16
N VAL A 709 12.25 -1.00 -6.91
CA VAL A 709 11.35 -1.04 -5.76
C VAL A 709 9.92 -1.13 -6.28
N ASN A 710 9.12 -2.01 -5.71
CA ASN A 710 7.68 -2.03 -5.99
C ASN A 710 6.96 -1.30 -4.85
N PHE A 711 5.92 -0.55 -5.19
CA PHE A 711 5.08 0.17 -4.25
C PHE A 711 3.67 -0.40 -4.31
N LYS A 712 3.10 -0.72 -3.15
CA LYS A 712 1.67 -1.00 -3.01
C LYS A 712 0.96 0.31 -2.75
N LYS A 713 0.26 0.84 -3.77
CA LYS A 713 -0.56 2.05 -3.71
C LYS A 713 -2.00 1.68 -3.38
N ILE A 714 -2.58 2.36 -2.40
CA ILE A 714 -4.01 2.27 -2.07
C ILE A 714 -4.72 3.56 -2.49
N SER A 715 -4.07 4.70 -2.25
CA SER A 715 -4.48 6.03 -2.73
C SER A 715 -3.23 6.92 -2.88
N ASN A 716 -3.39 8.14 -3.40
CA ASN A 716 -2.25 9.07 -3.59
C ASN A 716 -1.47 9.36 -2.29
N ASP A 717 -2.12 9.27 -1.13
CA ASP A 717 -1.47 9.55 0.15
C ASP A 717 -1.23 8.29 1.01
N ILE A 718 -1.53 7.11 0.46
CA ILE A 718 -1.39 5.83 1.17
C ILE A 718 -0.70 4.84 0.25
N PHE A 719 0.63 4.73 0.40
CA PHE A 719 1.45 3.77 -0.32
C PHE A 719 2.64 3.32 0.53
N PHE A 720 3.18 2.13 0.24
CA PHE A 720 4.38 1.62 0.91
C PHE A 720 5.21 0.73 -0.01
N ALA A 721 6.53 0.75 0.23
CA ALA A 721 7.47 -0.03 -0.57
C ALA A 721 7.49 -1.50 -0.15
N ILE A 722 7.63 -2.38 -1.15
CA ILE A 722 7.80 -3.82 -1.02
C ILE A 722 8.95 -4.31 -1.91
N GLY A 723 9.54 -5.45 -1.54
CA GLY A 723 10.49 -6.16 -2.38
C GLY A 723 9.79 -6.80 -3.58
N ASN A 724 10.47 -6.93 -4.71
CA ASN A 724 9.95 -7.64 -5.88
C ASN A 724 10.24 -9.15 -5.79
N GLY A 725 9.61 -9.83 -4.81
CA GLY A 725 9.84 -11.25 -4.52
C GLY A 725 9.24 -12.22 -5.54
N ASP A 726 8.11 -11.87 -6.15
CA ASP A 726 7.34 -12.79 -7.01
C ASP A 726 7.81 -12.80 -8.47
N ASN A 727 8.48 -11.73 -8.95
CA ASN A 727 9.06 -11.69 -10.29
C ASN A 727 10.43 -10.99 -10.31
N PRO A 728 11.47 -11.60 -9.70
CA PRO A 728 12.78 -10.97 -9.53
C PRO A 728 13.60 -10.86 -10.82
N SER A 729 13.12 -11.38 -11.96
CA SER A 729 13.87 -11.44 -13.20
C SER A 729 14.10 -10.05 -13.79
N GLY A 730 15.38 -9.68 -13.95
CA GLY A 730 15.80 -8.48 -14.68
C GLY A 730 16.30 -7.31 -13.81
N SER A 731 16.11 -7.34 -12.48
CA SER A 731 16.63 -6.30 -11.56
C SER A 731 17.91 -6.74 -10.84
N PHE A 732 18.87 -5.83 -10.66
CA PHE A 732 20.15 -6.17 -9.99
C PHE A 732 19.97 -6.63 -8.54
N ASN A 733 18.97 -6.08 -7.86
CA ASN A 733 18.69 -6.40 -6.47
C ASN A 733 17.91 -7.72 -6.27
N ASN A 734 17.45 -8.39 -7.33
CA ASN A 734 16.68 -9.64 -7.25
C ASN A 734 15.55 -9.58 -6.19
N GLY A 735 14.83 -8.45 -6.13
CA GLY A 735 13.76 -8.20 -5.17
C GLY A 735 14.20 -7.91 -3.72
N TYR A 736 15.49 -7.91 -3.39
CA TYR A 736 15.98 -7.54 -2.07
C TYR A 736 16.09 -6.03 -1.90
N LEU A 737 15.78 -5.54 -0.70
CA LEU A 737 15.91 -4.12 -0.35
C LEU A 737 16.76 -3.92 0.90
N CYS A 738 17.30 -2.70 1.03
CA CYS A 738 17.89 -2.22 2.27
C CYS A 738 16.86 -1.42 3.07
N SER A 739 17.20 -1.07 4.31
CA SER A 739 16.34 -0.26 5.19
C SER A 739 15.88 1.05 4.52
N LYS A 740 16.77 1.73 3.79
CA LYS A 740 16.46 2.95 3.03
C LYS A 740 15.41 2.69 1.95
N GLY A 741 15.61 1.69 1.09
CA GLY A 741 14.66 1.35 0.03
C GLY A 741 13.31 0.84 0.54
N ARG A 742 13.31 0.08 1.63
CA ARG A 742 12.10 -0.51 2.21
C ARG A 742 11.26 0.48 3.01
N PHE A 743 11.88 1.22 3.94
CA PHE A 743 11.15 2.07 4.89
C PHE A 743 11.29 3.57 4.59
N GLY A 744 12.15 3.95 3.66
CA GLY A 744 12.40 5.35 3.30
C GLY A 744 11.19 6.03 2.67
N HIS A 745 10.23 5.30 2.09
CA HIS A 745 9.01 5.89 1.53
C HIS A 745 8.20 6.73 2.54
N ARG A 746 8.42 6.53 3.85
CA ARG A 746 7.70 7.25 4.91
C ARG A 746 7.93 8.76 4.94
N TYR A 747 9.06 9.27 4.43
CA TYR A 747 9.27 10.72 4.37
C TYR A 747 8.36 11.38 3.33
N LEU A 748 7.98 10.64 2.28
CA LEU A 748 7.06 11.12 1.24
C LEU A 748 5.63 11.31 1.77
N LEU A 749 5.29 10.63 2.87
CA LEU A 749 3.97 10.72 3.52
C LEU A 749 3.87 11.88 4.53
N GLN A 750 4.92 12.68 4.71
CA GLN A 750 4.91 13.80 5.66
C GLN A 750 4.23 15.05 5.11
N LYS A 751 3.65 15.84 6.02
CA LYS A 751 2.87 17.06 5.70
C LYS A 751 3.69 18.32 5.43
N ASN A 752 5.02 18.31 5.57
CA ASN A 752 5.87 19.50 5.44
C ASN A 752 6.26 19.83 3.97
N ARG A 753 5.29 19.72 3.06
CA ARG A 753 5.49 19.94 1.61
C ARG A 753 5.44 21.42 1.28
N VAL A 754 6.27 21.85 0.33
CA VAL A 754 6.11 23.17 -0.30
C VAL A 754 5.02 23.04 -1.37
N LEU A 755 3.96 23.84 -1.27
CA LEU A 755 2.79 23.77 -2.16
C LEU A 755 2.73 24.95 -3.14
N ASP A 756 3.09 26.14 -2.67
CA ASP A 756 3.05 27.38 -3.45
C ASP A 756 4.45 28.01 -3.56
N PRO A 757 4.76 28.69 -4.67
CA PRO A 757 5.92 29.58 -4.74
C PRO A 757 5.81 30.70 -3.70
N ALA A 758 6.93 31.07 -3.09
CA ALA A 758 6.96 32.11 -2.08
C ALA A 758 8.18 33.02 -2.21
N ILE A 759 7.98 34.33 -2.02
CA ILE A 759 9.05 35.35 -2.03
C ILE A 759 9.26 35.87 -0.62
N HIS A 760 10.52 35.99 -0.21
CA HIS A 760 10.90 36.58 1.07
C HIS A 760 10.87 38.13 0.97
N LEU A 761 9.86 38.75 1.58
CA LEU A 761 9.67 40.20 1.61
C LEU A 761 9.38 40.65 3.06
N ASN A 762 9.93 41.80 3.46
CA ASN A 762 9.65 42.43 4.77
C ASN A 762 9.88 41.50 5.99
N GLY A 763 10.82 40.56 5.91
CA GLY A 763 11.16 39.63 6.99
C GLY A 763 10.27 38.38 7.07
N GLY A 764 9.50 38.06 6.04
CA GLY A 764 8.72 36.81 5.96
C GLY A 764 8.43 36.35 4.52
N PHE A 765 8.00 35.09 4.38
CA PHE A 765 7.61 34.52 3.08
C PHE A 765 6.15 34.85 2.75
N ASN A 766 5.93 35.31 1.52
CA ASN A 766 4.59 35.59 0.99
C ASN A 766 4.36 34.69 -0.24
N ASN A 767 3.27 33.92 -0.22
CA ASN A 767 2.89 33.07 -1.36
C ASN A 767 2.50 33.94 -2.56
N VAL A 768 2.96 33.55 -3.74
CA VAL A 768 2.73 34.26 -5.00
C VAL A 768 2.35 33.27 -6.11
N SER A 769 1.81 33.77 -7.22
CA SER A 769 1.54 32.92 -8.38
C SER A 769 2.84 32.43 -9.02
N TYR A 770 2.78 31.31 -9.74
CA TYR A 770 3.94 30.78 -10.48
C TYR A 770 4.47 31.77 -11.51
N SER A 771 3.61 32.52 -12.20
CA SER A 771 4.04 33.54 -13.16
C SER A 771 4.79 34.68 -12.46
N ASP A 772 4.27 35.19 -11.35
CA ASP A 772 4.91 36.30 -10.63
C ASP A 772 6.26 35.88 -10.04
N ALA A 773 6.35 34.64 -9.53
CA ALA A 773 7.59 34.07 -9.02
C ALA A 773 8.65 33.93 -10.13
N VAL A 774 8.26 33.46 -11.31
CA VAL A 774 9.14 33.35 -12.47
C VAL A 774 9.60 34.74 -12.93
N ASP A 775 8.69 35.70 -13.05
CA ASP A 775 9.02 37.07 -13.48
C ASP A 775 9.97 37.77 -12.50
N PHE A 776 9.71 37.65 -11.20
CA PHE A 776 10.61 38.17 -10.16
C PHE A 776 12.02 37.55 -10.26
N THR A 777 12.09 36.23 -10.41
CA THR A 777 13.35 35.49 -10.56
C THR A 777 14.12 35.96 -11.79
N VAL A 778 13.44 36.07 -12.94
CA VAL A 778 14.03 36.49 -14.21
C VAL A 778 14.58 37.91 -14.12
N GLU A 779 13.83 38.84 -13.53
CA GLU A 779 14.27 40.23 -13.37
C GLU A 779 15.50 40.34 -12.45
N LYS A 780 15.54 39.59 -11.35
CA LYS A 780 16.70 39.55 -10.44
C LYS A 780 17.94 39.00 -11.13
N ILE A 781 17.82 37.88 -11.84
CA ILE A 781 18.92 37.29 -12.61
C ILE A 781 19.40 38.27 -13.69
N LYS A 782 18.50 38.88 -14.47
CA LYS A 782 18.86 39.89 -15.49
C LYS A 782 19.56 41.10 -14.88
N SER A 783 19.11 41.57 -13.71
CA SER A 783 19.76 42.66 -12.99
C SER A 783 21.20 42.32 -12.61
N ILE A 784 21.41 41.13 -12.04
CA ILE A 784 22.74 40.65 -11.64
C ILE A 784 23.64 40.47 -12.85
N ILE A 785 23.13 39.90 -13.95
CA ILE A 785 23.89 39.77 -15.20
C ILE A 785 24.30 41.14 -15.76
N ARG A 786 23.44 42.16 -15.69
CA ARG A 786 23.77 43.53 -16.14
C ARG A 786 24.88 44.15 -15.29
N GLN A 787 24.90 43.87 -13.99
CA GLN A 787 25.84 44.50 -13.05
C GLN A 787 27.18 43.77 -12.96
N TYR A 788 27.17 42.44 -12.89
CA TYR A 788 28.35 41.61 -12.59
C TYR A 788 28.75 40.68 -13.73
N GLY A 789 28.00 40.68 -14.84
CA GLY A 789 28.24 39.82 -15.99
C GLY A 789 27.61 38.43 -15.85
N ARG A 790 27.57 37.69 -16.97
CA ARG A 790 26.90 36.37 -17.06
C ARG A 790 27.54 35.31 -16.17
N ASP A 791 28.83 35.40 -15.94
CA ASP A 791 29.63 34.47 -15.12
C ASP A 791 29.37 34.60 -13.60
N SER A 792 28.54 35.56 -13.18
CA SER A 792 28.14 35.75 -11.78
C SER A 792 26.94 34.90 -11.36
N VAL A 793 26.33 34.13 -12.27
CA VAL A 793 25.18 33.27 -11.99
C VAL A 793 25.62 31.81 -11.99
N ALA A 794 25.21 31.04 -10.99
CA ALA A 794 25.45 29.60 -10.92
C ALA A 794 24.16 28.80 -10.69
N VAL A 795 24.11 27.61 -11.29
CA VAL A 795 23.02 26.65 -11.13
C VAL A 795 23.55 25.42 -10.38
N MET A 796 22.86 25.05 -9.30
CA MET A 796 23.18 23.89 -8.48
C MET A 796 22.06 22.86 -8.64
N ALA A 797 22.35 21.74 -9.30
CA ALA A 797 21.38 20.71 -9.67
C ALA A 797 21.62 19.42 -8.87
N SER A 798 20.61 18.98 -8.14
CA SER A 798 20.70 17.77 -7.32
C SER A 798 20.84 16.49 -8.16
N PRO A 799 21.77 15.58 -7.83
CA PRO A 799 21.87 14.27 -8.47
C PRO A 799 20.73 13.30 -8.07
N LYS A 800 19.65 13.82 -7.48
CA LYS A 800 18.39 13.11 -7.22
C LYS A 800 17.29 13.46 -8.22
N LEU A 801 17.48 14.55 -8.96
CA LEU A 801 16.62 14.89 -10.08
C LEU A 801 16.75 13.82 -11.16
N SER A 802 15.69 13.64 -11.92
CA SER A 802 15.66 12.82 -13.12
C SER A 802 16.66 13.33 -14.17
N ASN A 803 17.01 12.45 -15.09
CA ASN A 803 17.89 12.74 -16.21
C ASN A 803 17.35 13.90 -17.07
N GLU A 804 16.04 13.95 -17.28
CA GLU A 804 15.37 14.99 -18.04
C GLU A 804 15.55 16.37 -17.38
N GLU A 805 15.38 16.46 -16.06
CA GLU A 805 15.57 17.69 -15.28
C GLU A 805 17.04 18.14 -15.29
N LEU A 806 17.99 17.21 -15.07
CA LEU A 806 19.43 17.48 -15.10
C LEU A 806 19.87 18.02 -16.47
N TYR A 807 19.39 17.39 -17.54
CA TYR A 807 19.66 17.82 -18.91
C TYR A 807 19.13 19.22 -19.20
N LEU A 808 17.90 19.53 -18.75
CA LEU A 808 17.33 20.87 -18.94
C LEU A 808 18.10 21.94 -18.16
N LEU A 809 18.49 21.67 -16.91
CA LEU A 809 19.23 22.63 -16.09
C LEU A 809 20.59 22.97 -16.69
N GLN A 810 21.33 21.97 -17.19
CA GLN A 810 22.62 22.22 -17.84
C GLN A 810 22.45 22.96 -19.18
N LYS A 811 21.44 22.58 -19.97
CA LYS A 811 21.15 23.26 -21.24
C LYS A 811 20.74 24.71 -20.98
N PHE A 812 19.92 24.96 -19.96
CA PHE A 812 19.53 26.30 -19.53
C PHE A 812 20.76 27.15 -19.14
N THR A 813 21.68 26.58 -18.37
CA THR A 813 22.89 27.28 -17.94
C THR A 813 23.75 27.69 -19.14
N ARG A 814 23.99 26.76 -20.06
CA ARG A 814 24.88 26.98 -21.21
C ARG A 814 24.24 27.78 -22.34
N THR A 815 22.95 27.58 -22.61
CA THR A 815 22.28 28.24 -23.75
C THR A 815 21.51 29.50 -23.35
N GLY A 816 20.92 29.53 -22.14
CA GLY A 816 20.18 30.66 -21.59
C GLY A 816 21.10 31.65 -20.89
N LEU A 817 21.75 31.23 -19.80
CA LEU A 817 22.65 32.11 -19.05
C LEU A 817 23.96 32.41 -19.80
N LYS A 818 24.35 31.53 -20.73
CA LYS A 818 25.58 31.58 -21.54
C LYS A 818 26.85 31.57 -20.67
N ASN A 819 26.87 30.67 -19.69
CA ASN A 819 28.06 30.34 -18.91
C ASN A 819 28.12 28.81 -18.67
N ASN A 820 29.16 28.33 -17.99
CA ASN A 820 29.32 26.92 -17.63
C ASN A 820 29.32 26.68 -16.12
N ASN A 821 28.72 27.59 -15.35
CA ASN A 821 28.64 27.53 -13.90
C ASN A 821 27.48 26.62 -13.46
N ILE A 822 27.51 25.34 -13.84
CA ILE A 822 26.58 24.33 -13.33
C ILE A 822 27.32 23.25 -12.54
N HIS A 823 26.81 22.93 -11.35
CA HIS A 823 27.35 21.85 -10.53
C HIS A 823 26.30 21.33 -9.54
N SER A 824 26.74 20.62 -8.50
CA SER A 824 25.95 20.08 -7.39
C SER A 824 26.77 20.26 -6.13
N PHE A 825 26.18 20.69 -5.00
CA PHE A 825 26.91 20.77 -3.74
C PHE A 825 27.34 19.39 -3.24
N SER A 826 26.62 18.35 -3.67
CA SER A 826 26.96 16.94 -3.44
C SER A 826 28.25 16.51 -4.13
N HIS A 827 28.71 17.24 -5.15
CA HIS A 827 29.94 16.93 -5.90
C HIS A 827 31.02 18.01 -5.76
N LEU A 828 30.62 19.26 -5.48
CA LEU A 828 31.49 20.45 -5.41
C LEU A 828 32.65 20.28 -4.41
N ILE A 829 32.46 19.48 -3.37
CA ILE A 829 33.47 19.25 -2.34
C ILE A 829 34.59 18.29 -2.82
N TYR A 830 34.32 17.48 -3.85
CA TYR A 830 35.15 16.36 -4.32
C TYR A 830 36.03 16.70 -5.53
N ASP A 831 35.93 17.93 -6.01
CA ASP A 831 36.32 18.45 -7.33
C ASP A 831 37.66 17.94 -7.91
N ASP A 832 38.71 17.86 -7.10
CA ASP A 832 40.10 17.70 -7.58
C ASP A 832 40.42 16.31 -8.17
N GLU A 833 39.56 15.30 -7.98
CA GLU A 833 39.80 13.93 -8.50
C GLU A 833 38.64 13.29 -9.25
N LEU A 834 37.50 13.98 -9.37
CA LEU A 834 36.27 13.43 -9.96
C LEU A 834 36.39 13.06 -11.44
N ASN A 835 37.37 13.67 -12.12
CA ASN A 835 37.69 13.47 -13.54
C ASN A 835 39.15 13.00 -13.72
N SER A 836 39.80 12.47 -12.67
CA SER A 836 41.24 12.16 -12.71
C SER A 836 41.63 11.09 -13.74
N PRO A 837 40.79 10.07 -14.06
CA PRO A 837 41.01 9.19 -15.21
C PRO A 837 40.83 9.81 -16.60
N ASP A 838 40.30 11.03 -16.75
CA ASP A 838 39.98 11.58 -18.08
C ASP A 838 41.19 11.70 -18.99
N GLU A 839 42.34 12.06 -18.42
CA GLU A 839 43.59 12.15 -19.18
C GLU A 839 44.04 10.77 -19.69
N MET A 840 43.68 9.70 -18.98
CA MET A 840 44.08 8.32 -19.28
C MET A 840 43.11 7.62 -20.21
N LEU A 841 41.81 7.80 -19.96
CA LEU A 841 40.73 7.01 -20.57
C LEU A 841 39.78 7.87 -21.43
N GLY A 842 39.88 9.20 -21.36
CA GLY A 842 39.01 10.16 -22.03
C GLY A 842 37.75 10.54 -21.25
N PHE A 843 37.38 9.78 -20.21
CA PHE A 843 36.27 10.07 -19.29
C PHE A 843 36.41 9.28 -17.99
N THR A 844 35.63 9.65 -16.97
CA THR A 844 35.59 8.97 -15.67
C THR A 844 34.21 8.36 -15.40
N ALA A 845 34.08 7.07 -15.69
CA ALA A 845 32.87 6.28 -15.45
C ALA A 845 33.22 4.81 -15.17
N SER A 846 32.24 4.03 -14.71
CA SER A 846 32.40 2.58 -14.58
C SER A 846 32.74 1.95 -15.94
N THR A 847 33.71 1.05 -15.97
CA THR A 847 34.15 0.34 -17.18
C THR A 847 33.57 -1.07 -17.29
N THR A 848 32.69 -1.45 -16.37
CA THR A 848 32.02 -2.75 -16.36
C THR A 848 30.66 -2.65 -15.68
N ARG A 849 29.92 -3.75 -15.64
CA ARG A 849 28.54 -3.79 -15.14
C ARG A 849 28.45 -4.43 -13.76
N LEU A 850 27.42 -4.08 -13.00
CA LEU A 850 27.16 -4.71 -11.70
C LEU A 850 26.93 -6.23 -11.83
N GLU A 851 26.41 -6.68 -12.98
CA GLU A 851 26.21 -8.09 -13.29
C GLU A 851 27.52 -8.88 -13.41
N SER A 852 28.67 -8.22 -13.62
CA SER A 852 29.99 -8.87 -13.66
C SER A 852 30.47 -9.37 -12.29
N ILE A 853 29.88 -8.89 -11.19
CA ILE A 853 30.19 -9.36 -9.82
C ILE A 853 29.97 -10.88 -9.70
N ASP A 854 28.91 -11.39 -10.31
CA ASP A 854 28.54 -12.81 -10.21
C ASP A 854 29.50 -13.73 -11.02
N LYS A 855 30.38 -13.15 -11.86
CA LYS A 855 31.31 -13.86 -12.76
C LYS A 855 32.79 -13.61 -12.46
N ALA A 856 33.12 -12.70 -11.54
CA ALA A 856 34.51 -12.33 -11.26
C ALA A 856 35.24 -13.42 -10.48
N GLY A 857 36.50 -13.67 -10.83
CA GLY A 857 37.40 -14.55 -10.09
C GLY A 857 38.03 -13.87 -8.86
N VAL A 858 38.42 -12.60 -9.00
CA VAL A 858 38.92 -11.76 -7.90
C VAL A 858 38.20 -10.42 -7.86
N ILE A 859 37.71 -10.03 -6.69
CA ILE A 859 37.05 -8.75 -6.44
C ILE A 859 37.86 -7.94 -5.43
N VAL A 860 38.26 -6.74 -5.81
CA VAL A 860 39.07 -5.83 -4.99
C VAL A 860 38.25 -4.62 -4.58
N LEU A 861 37.98 -4.50 -3.28
CA LEU A 861 37.31 -3.34 -2.69
C LEU A 861 38.37 -2.32 -2.25
N VAL A 862 38.36 -1.15 -2.89
CA VAL A 862 39.24 -0.03 -2.54
C VAL A 862 38.37 1.18 -2.20
N ASN A 863 38.66 1.85 -1.09
CA ASN A 863 37.90 3.01 -0.63
C ASN A 863 36.38 2.80 -0.70
N SER A 864 35.88 1.67 -0.21
CA SER A 864 34.45 1.36 -0.20
C SER A 864 34.06 0.56 1.03
N ASN A 865 32.85 0.81 1.56
CA ASN A 865 32.26 0.03 2.65
C ASN A 865 30.81 -0.39 2.29
N PRO A 866 30.65 -1.41 1.42
CA PRO A 866 29.34 -1.86 0.96
C PRO A 866 28.41 -2.28 2.10
N ALA A 867 28.93 -2.84 3.19
CA ALA A 867 28.12 -3.31 4.30
C ALA A 867 27.28 -2.19 4.94
N GLU A 868 27.78 -0.96 4.98
CA GLU A 868 27.09 0.20 5.55
C GLU A 868 26.36 1.04 4.49
N ASN A 869 26.99 1.25 3.34
CA ASN A 869 26.49 2.21 2.35
C ASN A 869 25.53 1.55 1.33
N ASN A 870 25.76 0.26 1.03
CA ASN A 870 25.20 -0.44 -0.13
C ASN A 870 24.87 -1.91 0.21
N LEU A 871 23.91 -2.17 1.11
CA LEU A 871 23.59 -3.54 1.58
C LEU A 871 23.35 -4.55 0.44
N VAL A 872 22.67 -4.16 -0.65
CA VAL A 872 22.41 -5.05 -1.79
C VAL A 872 23.72 -5.47 -2.47
N LEU A 873 24.70 -4.56 -2.57
CA LEU A 873 26.03 -4.87 -3.07
C LEU A 873 26.77 -5.82 -2.11
N ASP A 874 26.71 -5.57 -0.80
CA ASP A 874 27.27 -6.47 0.23
C ASP A 874 26.72 -7.90 0.10
N MET A 875 25.42 -8.06 -0.13
CA MET A 875 24.80 -9.37 -0.39
C MET A 875 25.33 -10.04 -1.66
N LYS A 876 25.48 -9.28 -2.75
CA LYS A 876 26.03 -9.79 -4.02
C LYS A 876 27.48 -10.22 -3.89
N LEU A 877 28.31 -9.45 -3.18
CA LEU A 877 29.70 -9.79 -2.91
C LEU A 877 29.82 -11.09 -2.09
N LYS A 878 29.04 -11.23 -1.02
CA LYS A 878 29.00 -12.47 -0.23
C LYS A 878 28.55 -13.68 -1.06
N ARG A 879 27.62 -13.49 -2.00
CA ARG A 879 27.19 -14.53 -2.93
C ARG A 879 28.32 -14.92 -3.89
N ALA A 880 29.00 -13.94 -4.49
CA ALA A 880 30.14 -14.18 -5.38
C ALA A 880 31.24 -14.95 -4.65
N GLN A 881 31.53 -14.59 -3.40
CA GLN A 881 32.49 -15.30 -2.55
C GLN A 881 32.08 -16.75 -2.27
N LYS A 882 30.79 -17.00 -1.96
CA LYS A 882 30.26 -18.37 -1.81
C LYS A 882 30.42 -19.18 -3.11
N ASN A 883 30.33 -18.53 -4.27
CA ASN A 883 30.49 -19.15 -5.58
C ASN A 883 31.95 -19.35 -6.00
N GLY A 884 32.93 -18.93 -5.19
CA GLY A 884 34.35 -19.17 -5.42
C GLY A 884 35.20 -17.91 -5.66
N ALA A 885 34.59 -16.73 -5.82
CA ALA A 885 35.32 -15.49 -6.04
C ALA A 885 36.18 -15.12 -4.80
N LYS A 886 37.40 -14.64 -5.05
CA LYS A 886 38.31 -14.15 -4.00
C LYS A 886 38.06 -12.68 -3.69
N ILE A 887 37.83 -12.35 -2.43
CA ILE A 887 37.58 -10.96 -2.01
C ILE A 887 38.82 -10.37 -1.33
N VAL A 888 39.29 -9.25 -1.87
CA VAL A 888 40.37 -8.43 -1.30
C VAL A 888 39.81 -7.09 -0.83
N ILE A 889 40.13 -6.67 0.39
CA ILE A 889 39.62 -5.41 0.96
C ILE A 889 40.77 -4.54 1.44
N PHE A 890 40.77 -3.28 1.01
CA PHE A 890 41.68 -2.22 1.44
C PHE A 890 40.96 -1.29 2.41
N ASN A 891 41.29 -1.39 3.70
CA ASN A 891 40.78 -0.48 4.72
C ASN A 891 41.61 -0.54 6.00
N SER A 892 41.72 0.61 6.67
CA SER A 892 42.50 0.79 7.89
C SER A 892 41.88 0.18 9.15
N CYS A 893 40.58 -0.15 9.13
CA CYS A 893 39.85 -0.73 10.25
C CYS A 893 38.98 -1.91 9.84
N GLU A 894 38.67 -2.79 10.79
CA GLU A 894 37.77 -3.92 10.54
C GLU A 894 36.34 -3.44 10.29
N THR A 895 35.76 -3.87 9.17
CA THR A 895 34.34 -3.70 8.81
C THR A 895 33.65 -5.07 8.80
N ARG A 896 32.30 -5.07 8.73
CA ARG A 896 31.53 -6.32 8.64
C ARG A 896 31.90 -7.19 7.44
N MET A 897 32.40 -6.61 6.35
CA MET A 897 32.78 -7.35 5.15
C MET A 897 34.15 -8.02 5.30
N ASN A 898 35.04 -7.52 6.17
CA ASN A 898 36.38 -8.11 6.39
C ASN A 898 36.34 -9.57 6.84
N ARG A 899 35.27 -9.99 7.54
CA ARG A 899 35.07 -11.39 7.96
C ARG A 899 34.89 -12.37 6.79
N TYR A 900 34.57 -11.86 5.61
CA TYR A 900 34.37 -12.64 4.38
C TYR A 900 35.46 -12.39 3.34
N ALA A 901 36.47 -11.57 3.67
CA ALA A 901 37.59 -11.32 2.78
C ALA A 901 38.57 -12.49 2.80
N ASP A 902 39.04 -12.92 1.64
CA ASP A 902 40.18 -13.84 1.52
C ASP A 902 41.50 -13.13 1.86
N LEU A 903 41.58 -11.81 1.61
CA LEU A 903 42.74 -10.99 1.97
C LEU A 903 42.31 -9.60 2.46
N TRP A 904 42.67 -9.28 3.71
CA TRP A 904 42.52 -7.95 4.26
C TRP A 904 43.85 -7.20 4.24
N ILE A 905 43.89 -6.14 3.41
CA ILE A 905 44.96 -5.15 3.34
C ILE A 905 44.65 -4.05 4.36
N ASP A 906 45.21 -4.20 5.55
CA ASP A 906 45.08 -3.32 6.71
C ASP A 906 46.04 -2.13 6.61
N ASN A 907 45.96 -1.39 5.51
CA ASN A 907 46.85 -0.26 5.24
C ASN A 907 46.47 0.99 6.03
N LYS A 908 47.46 1.84 6.30
CA LYS A 908 47.20 3.20 6.81
C LYS A 908 46.32 3.97 5.82
N LYS A 909 45.40 4.77 6.35
CA LYS A 909 44.54 5.65 5.54
C LYS A 909 45.36 6.46 4.55
N GLY A 910 44.87 6.56 3.31
CA GLY A 910 45.53 7.31 2.25
C GLY A 910 46.77 6.64 1.65
N SER A 911 47.01 5.34 1.88
CA SER A 911 48.15 4.61 1.30
C SER A 911 47.77 3.52 0.28
N SER A 912 46.54 3.53 -0.23
CA SER A 912 46.03 2.55 -1.19
C SER A 912 46.76 2.63 -2.54
N SER A 913 46.92 3.84 -3.13
CA SER A 913 47.66 4.05 -4.38
C SER A 913 49.13 3.61 -4.30
N LEU A 914 49.79 3.77 -3.15
CA LEU A 914 51.13 3.26 -2.88
C LEU A 914 51.22 1.73 -3.07
N ILE A 915 50.27 1.00 -2.48
CA ILE A 915 50.21 -0.46 -2.58
C ILE A 915 49.91 -0.90 -4.01
N LEU A 916 48.96 -0.22 -4.69
CA LEU A 916 48.63 -0.54 -6.08
C LEU A 916 49.82 -0.32 -7.03
N ASN A 917 50.61 0.74 -6.83
CA ASN A 917 51.86 0.93 -7.58
C ASN A 917 52.90 -0.15 -7.31
N THR A 918 52.90 -0.73 -6.10
CA THR A 918 53.77 -1.88 -5.76
C THR A 918 53.35 -3.12 -6.53
N VAL A 919 52.04 -3.36 -6.68
CA VAL A 919 51.52 -4.44 -7.53
C VAL A 919 51.97 -4.21 -8.97
N ILE A 920 51.79 -3.00 -9.52
CA ILE A 920 52.22 -2.66 -10.89
C ILE A 920 53.72 -2.93 -11.08
N ASN A 921 54.57 -2.45 -10.17
CA ASN A 921 56.01 -2.69 -10.21
C ASN A 921 56.35 -4.19 -10.18
N TYR A 922 55.66 -4.96 -9.33
CA TYR A 922 55.82 -6.42 -9.27
C TYR A 922 55.45 -7.10 -10.60
N LEU A 923 54.34 -6.71 -11.23
CA LEU A 923 53.94 -7.27 -12.53
C LEU A 923 54.96 -6.94 -13.63
N ILE A 924 55.53 -5.73 -13.61
CA ILE A 924 56.59 -5.29 -14.52
C ILE A 924 57.84 -6.16 -14.34
N GLN A 925 58.31 -6.35 -13.09
CA GLN A 925 59.50 -7.14 -12.77
C GLN A 925 59.36 -8.63 -13.13
N ASN A 926 58.14 -9.18 -13.05
CA ASN A 926 57.86 -10.58 -13.37
C ASN A 926 57.48 -10.83 -14.85
N ASN A 927 57.72 -9.85 -15.74
CA ASN A 927 57.52 -9.96 -17.20
C ASN A 927 56.11 -10.43 -17.62
N ILE A 928 55.07 -10.01 -16.90
CA ILE A 928 53.68 -10.30 -17.28
C ILE A 928 53.34 -9.57 -18.60
N PRO A 929 52.61 -10.19 -19.54
CA PRO A 929 52.28 -9.61 -20.85
C PRO A 929 51.70 -8.20 -20.72
N ARG A 930 52.26 -7.26 -21.49
CA ARG A 930 51.90 -5.83 -21.46
C ARG A 930 51.21 -5.44 -22.74
N GLN A 931 50.15 -4.63 -22.66
CA GLN A 931 49.54 -4.04 -23.83
C GLN A 931 50.40 -2.87 -24.34
N ALA A 932 50.54 -2.74 -25.66
CA ALA A 932 51.27 -1.63 -26.28
C ALA A 932 50.44 -0.33 -26.17
N ILE A 933 50.64 0.39 -25.07
CA ILE A 933 49.98 1.65 -24.74
C ILE A 933 51.05 2.74 -24.61
N HIS A 934 50.71 3.98 -24.98
CA HIS A 934 51.61 5.12 -24.90
C HIS A 934 52.12 5.38 -23.48
N ASN A 935 53.36 5.87 -23.35
CA ASN A 935 54.05 6.23 -22.09
C ASN A 935 54.39 5.08 -21.13
N LEU A 936 54.62 3.86 -21.64
CA LEU A 936 55.03 2.73 -20.79
C LEU A 936 56.34 2.96 -20.03
N ASP A 937 57.35 3.59 -20.65
CA ASP A 937 58.63 3.89 -20.00
C ASP A 937 58.48 4.85 -18.82
N GLU A 938 57.56 5.80 -18.93
CA GLU A 938 57.25 6.75 -17.86
C GLU A 938 56.58 6.05 -16.67
N LEU A 939 55.67 5.10 -16.92
CA LEU A 939 55.09 4.25 -15.88
C LEU A 939 56.16 3.41 -15.18
N ILE A 940 57.06 2.78 -15.93
CA ILE A 940 58.16 1.96 -15.38
C ILE A 940 59.03 2.82 -14.45
N ASN A 941 59.46 4.00 -14.91
CA ASN A 941 60.27 4.90 -14.11
C ASN A 941 59.55 5.40 -12.84
N ASN A 942 58.26 5.71 -12.94
CA ASN A 942 57.47 6.15 -11.79
C ASN A 942 57.27 5.01 -10.78
N THR A 943 57.08 3.78 -11.26
CA THR A 943 56.76 2.63 -10.40
C THR A 943 57.99 1.94 -9.79
N ALA A 944 59.18 2.14 -10.36
CA ALA A 944 60.43 1.51 -9.92
C ALA A 944 60.76 1.73 -8.44
N GLY A 945 60.35 2.87 -7.86
CA GLY A 945 60.59 3.21 -6.45
C GLY A 945 59.70 2.47 -5.44
N TYR A 946 58.65 1.75 -5.88
CA TYR A 946 57.68 1.10 -5.00
C TYR A 946 57.97 -0.40 -4.87
N SER A 947 58.94 -0.76 -4.04
CA SER A 947 59.21 -2.16 -3.68
C SER A 947 58.30 -2.66 -2.56
N ILE A 948 58.22 -3.98 -2.38
CA ILE A 948 57.45 -4.59 -1.29
C ILE A 948 57.98 -4.15 0.08
N GLU A 949 59.32 -4.02 0.21
CA GLU A 949 60.00 -3.47 1.37
C GLU A 949 59.54 -2.03 1.69
N ASP A 950 59.58 -1.14 0.70
CA ASP A 950 59.25 0.27 0.91
C ASP A 950 57.77 0.44 1.27
N SER A 951 56.90 -0.25 0.53
CA SER A 951 55.47 -0.17 0.73
C SER A 951 55.04 -0.75 2.07
N SER A 952 55.63 -1.86 2.51
CA SER A 952 55.36 -2.41 3.85
C SER A 952 55.69 -1.40 4.96
N ARG A 953 56.84 -0.72 4.85
CA ARG A 953 57.27 0.30 5.82
C ARG A 953 56.32 1.51 5.83
N ARG A 954 55.91 2.00 4.66
CA ARG A 954 55.12 3.22 4.51
C ARG A 954 53.63 3.01 4.76
N SER A 955 53.05 1.95 4.19
CA SER A 955 51.63 1.62 4.36
C SER A 955 51.33 1.00 5.72
N GLY A 956 52.31 0.37 6.36
CA GLY A 956 52.13 -0.39 7.61
C GLY A 956 51.59 -1.82 7.39
N THR A 957 51.39 -2.25 6.15
CA THR A 957 50.92 -3.60 5.80
C THR A 957 52.09 -4.58 5.80
N SER A 958 51.88 -5.83 6.27
CA SER A 958 52.94 -6.83 6.26
C SER A 958 53.38 -7.23 4.84
N LYS A 959 54.67 -7.54 4.68
CA LYS A 959 55.23 -7.99 3.39
C LYS A 959 54.51 -9.22 2.82
N GLU A 960 54.11 -10.15 3.69
CA GLU A 960 53.41 -11.39 3.33
C GLU A 960 52.05 -11.10 2.68
N LYS A 961 51.28 -10.16 3.25
CA LYS A 961 50.01 -9.72 2.67
C LYS A 961 50.21 -9.05 1.31
N LEU A 962 51.23 -8.19 1.18
CA LEU A 962 51.57 -7.53 -0.09
C LEU A 962 51.99 -8.54 -1.17
N LEU A 963 52.81 -9.54 -0.83
CA LEU A 963 53.18 -10.63 -1.73
C LEU A 963 51.97 -11.45 -2.17
N THR A 964 51.06 -11.74 -1.23
CA THR A 964 49.82 -12.48 -1.52
C THR A 964 48.93 -11.69 -2.47
N LEU A 965 48.77 -10.37 -2.25
CA LEU A 965 48.05 -9.47 -3.14
C LEU A 965 48.63 -9.50 -4.56
N CYS A 966 49.96 -9.34 -4.68
CA CYS A 966 50.63 -9.38 -5.98
C CYS A 966 50.36 -10.71 -6.72
N ARG A 967 50.42 -11.84 -6.01
CA ARG A 967 50.14 -13.17 -6.57
C ARG A 967 48.68 -13.33 -7.02
N LEU A 968 47.71 -12.81 -6.25
CA LEU A 968 46.29 -12.87 -6.62
C LEU A 968 45.98 -12.04 -7.88
N LEU A 969 46.68 -10.92 -8.09
CA LEU A 969 46.40 -9.99 -9.19
C LEU A 969 47.25 -10.24 -10.45
N SER A 970 48.15 -11.22 -10.41
CA SER A 970 49.07 -11.58 -11.51
C SER A 970 48.43 -12.40 -12.65
N PRO A 971 47.63 -13.46 -12.41
CA PRO A 971 47.18 -14.40 -13.45
C PRO A 971 46.34 -13.73 -14.54
N THR A 972 46.79 -13.80 -15.81
CA THR A 972 46.21 -13.05 -16.95
C THR A 972 44.87 -13.58 -17.48
N ASP A 973 44.54 -14.81 -17.09
CA ASP A 973 43.34 -15.56 -17.41
C ASP A 973 42.20 -15.36 -16.40
N GLU A 974 42.51 -14.88 -15.18
CA GLU A 974 41.50 -14.62 -14.15
C GLU A 974 40.76 -13.29 -14.39
N GLU A 975 39.43 -13.29 -14.18
CA GLU A 975 38.61 -12.07 -14.22
C GLU A 975 38.76 -11.25 -12.94
N ILE A 976 39.16 -9.99 -13.10
CA ILE A 976 39.49 -9.10 -11.98
C ILE A 976 38.61 -7.85 -12.01
N LEU A 977 37.90 -7.64 -10.90
CA LEU A 977 36.95 -6.56 -10.71
C LEU A 977 37.42 -5.64 -9.57
N PHE A 978 37.55 -4.35 -9.83
CA PHE A 978 37.76 -3.34 -8.80
C PHE A 978 36.46 -2.61 -8.51
N ILE A 979 36.17 -2.38 -7.24
CA ILE A 979 35.05 -1.56 -6.80
C ILE A 979 35.58 -0.40 -5.97
N TYR A 980 35.28 0.81 -6.41
CA TYR A 980 35.73 2.05 -5.79
C TYR A 980 34.55 2.98 -5.55
N ASP A 981 34.43 3.53 -4.34
CA ASP A 981 33.43 4.57 -4.05
C ASP A 981 34.09 5.95 -4.14
N LEU A 982 33.65 6.75 -5.10
CA LEU A 982 34.18 8.08 -5.37
C LEU A 982 33.84 9.09 -4.27
N ASP A 983 32.69 8.87 -3.62
CA ASP A 983 32.14 9.81 -2.67
C ASP A 983 32.43 9.39 -1.22
N TYR A 984 32.92 8.16 -1.00
CA TYR A 984 33.49 7.70 0.26
C TYR A 984 34.88 8.30 0.48
N LYS A 985 35.17 8.77 1.71
CA LYS A 985 36.39 9.55 2.00
C LYS A 985 37.33 8.89 3.01
N THR A 986 36.85 7.92 3.79
CA THR A 986 37.56 7.46 4.98
C THR A 986 38.88 6.75 4.67
N GLU A 987 38.95 6.06 3.53
CA GLU A 987 40.09 5.22 3.14
C GLU A 987 40.79 5.76 1.88
N LYS A 988 40.34 6.91 1.38
CA LYS A 988 40.73 7.50 0.10
C LYS A 988 42.21 7.88 0.09
N SER A 989 42.93 7.50 -0.97
CA SER A 989 44.28 7.99 -1.29
C SER A 989 44.24 8.79 -2.58
N GLU A 990 45.15 9.74 -2.72
CA GLU A 990 45.26 10.48 -3.97
C GLU A 990 45.73 9.55 -5.09
N ASN A 991 45.24 9.80 -6.30
CA ASN A 991 45.57 9.02 -7.50
C ASN A 991 45.19 7.53 -7.43
N ASP A 992 44.30 7.12 -6.51
CA ASP A 992 43.80 5.74 -6.43
C ASP A 992 43.28 5.26 -7.79
N LEU A 993 42.40 6.05 -8.41
CA LEU A 993 41.79 5.72 -9.69
C LEU A 993 42.84 5.60 -10.80
N LYS A 994 43.84 6.49 -10.83
CA LYS A 994 44.94 6.42 -11.81
C LYS A 994 45.74 5.13 -11.64
N ALA A 995 46.05 4.74 -10.40
CA ALA A 995 46.74 3.49 -10.13
C ALA A 995 45.91 2.26 -10.55
N ILE A 996 44.60 2.25 -10.29
CA ILE A 996 43.68 1.19 -10.75
C ILE A 996 43.62 1.13 -12.28
N CYS A 997 43.50 2.29 -12.94
CA CYS A 997 43.47 2.36 -14.41
C CYS A 997 44.80 1.88 -15.01
N ASN A 998 45.95 2.27 -14.44
CA ASN A 998 47.26 1.79 -14.86
C ASN A 998 47.36 0.26 -14.78
N TYR A 999 46.83 -0.35 -13.72
CA TYR A 999 46.77 -1.80 -13.58
C TYR A 999 45.98 -2.47 -14.73
N PHE A 1000 44.78 -1.95 -15.03
CA PHE A 1000 43.94 -2.50 -16.11
C PHE A 1000 44.51 -2.29 -17.50
N LEU A 1001 45.12 -1.13 -17.76
CA LEU A 1001 45.81 -0.81 -19.01
C LEU A 1001 47.06 -1.69 -19.18
N LEU A 1002 47.89 -1.83 -18.14
CA LEU A 1002 49.10 -2.64 -18.18
C LEU A 1002 48.80 -4.10 -18.51
N THR A 1003 47.72 -4.62 -17.94
CA THR A 1003 47.35 -6.04 -18.05
C THR A 1003 46.41 -6.34 -19.22
N GLY A 1004 45.99 -5.33 -19.96
CA GLY A 1004 45.08 -5.45 -21.09
C GLY A 1004 43.70 -6.01 -20.74
N ARG A 1005 43.23 -5.74 -19.51
CA ARG A 1005 41.96 -6.26 -18.99
C ARG A 1005 40.78 -5.29 -19.15
N ILE A 1006 41.02 -4.01 -19.42
CA ILE A 1006 39.96 -2.97 -19.39
C ILE A 1006 38.79 -3.19 -20.36
N LYS A 1007 39.00 -3.91 -21.47
CA LYS A 1007 37.96 -4.27 -22.46
C LYS A 1007 37.50 -5.72 -22.38
N LYS A 1008 38.09 -6.54 -21.52
CA LYS A 1008 37.69 -7.94 -21.40
C LYS A 1008 36.38 -7.99 -20.62
N GLU A 1009 35.47 -8.86 -21.03
CA GLU A 1009 34.24 -9.09 -20.28
C GLU A 1009 34.53 -9.44 -18.82
N ASN A 1010 33.67 -8.98 -17.91
CA ASN A 1010 33.74 -9.25 -16.47
C ASN A 1010 35.01 -8.75 -15.77
N ASN A 1011 35.83 -7.97 -16.46
CA ASN A 1011 36.96 -7.25 -15.90
C ASN A 1011 36.64 -5.75 -15.84
N GLY A 1012 37.29 -5.03 -14.94
CA GLY A 1012 37.26 -3.57 -14.95
C GLY A 1012 36.90 -2.95 -13.60
N LEU A 1013 36.43 -1.70 -13.66
CA LEU A 1013 36.23 -0.83 -12.53
C LEU A 1013 34.76 -0.44 -12.41
N LEU A 1014 34.17 -0.73 -11.25
CA LEU A 1014 32.87 -0.21 -10.83
C LEU A 1014 33.06 0.99 -9.92
N LEU A 1015 32.52 2.13 -10.35
CA LEU A 1015 32.55 3.39 -9.61
C LEU A 1015 31.22 3.62 -8.90
N LEU A 1016 31.22 3.45 -7.59
CA LEU A 1016 30.08 3.80 -6.74
C LEU A 1016 30.02 5.31 -6.53
N ARG A 1017 28.80 5.79 -6.37
CA ARG A 1017 28.46 7.19 -6.09
C ARG A 1017 27.44 7.30 -4.96
N ALA A 1018 27.27 8.50 -4.41
CA ALA A 1018 26.42 8.79 -3.28
C ALA A 1018 24.92 8.55 -3.57
N PHE A 1019 24.42 9.02 -4.72
CA PHE A 1019 22.98 9.04 -5.03
C PHE A 1019 22.61 8.22 -6.26
N SER A 1020 21.32 7.92 -6.36
CA SER A 1020 20.71 7.11 -7.43
C SER A 1020 20.99 7.63 -8.83
N ASN A 1021 21.00 8.95 -9.04
CA ASN A 1021 21.31 9.59 -10.32
C ASN A 1021 22.65 10.34 -10.35
N SER A 1022 23.56 10.04 -9.42
CA SER A 1022 24.88 10.68 -9.42
C SER A 1022 25.66 10.42 -10.70
N THR A 1023 25.50 9.27 -11.35
CA THR A 1023 26.14 9.04 -12.66
C THR A 1023 25.48 9.89 -13.75
N GLY A 1024 24.15 10.02 -13.72
CA GLY A 1024 23.38 10.80 -14.68
C GLY A 1024 23.77 12.28 -14.70
N SER A 1025 24.15 12.86 -13.55
CA SER A 1025 24.64 14.25 -13.50
C SER A 1025 25.92 14.46 -14.31
N PHE A 1026 26.83 13.47 -14.34
CA PHE A 1026 28.05 13.54 -15.14
C PHE A 1026 27.77 13.18 -16.60
N GLU A 1027 27.01 12.10 -16.84
CA GLU A 1027 26.67 11.63 -18.18
C GLU A 1027 25.95 12.72 -18.99
N LEU A 1028 25.00 13.43 -18.38
CA LEU A 1028 24.22 14.48 -19.02
C LEU A 1028 24.85 15.87 -18.94
N GLY A 1029 26.01 15.99 -18.30
CA GLY A 1029 26.77 17.24 -18.22
C GLY A 1029 26.20 18.27 -17.24
N ALA A 1030 25.48 17.88 -16.19
CA ALA A 1030 25.13 18.74 -15.05
C ALA A 1030 26.31 18.98 -14.09
N VAL A 1031 27.51 19.08 -14.67
CA VAL A 1031 28.81 19.35 -14.04
C VAL A 1031 29.61 20.24 -15.00
N PRO A 1032 30.60 21.02 -14.52
CA PRO A 1032 31.28 21.97 -15.40
C PRO A 1032 32.25 21.28 -16.37
N TYR A 1033 32.62 20.02 -16.14
CA TYR A 1033 33.67 19.31 -16.90
C TYR A 1033 33.18 18.55 -18.13
N TYR A 1034 31.88 18.28 -18.21
CA TYR A 1034 31.28 17.49 -19.28
C TYR A 1034 30.07 18.17 -19.91
N LEU A 1035 29.95 18.00 -21.23
CA LEU A 1035 28.70 18.06 -21.97
C LEU A 1035 28.08 16.65 -22.05
N PRO A 1036 26.79 16.51 -22.44
CA PRO A 1036 26.13 15.21 -22.57
C PRO A 1036 26.97 14.15 -23.32
N GLY A 1037 26.99 12.91 -22.81
CA GLY A 1037 27.81 11.82 -23.35
C GLY A 1037 29.29 11.89 -22.98
N TYR A 1038 29.62 12.44 -21.80
CA TYR A 1038 31.00 12.61 -21.30
C TYR A 1038 31.91 13.35 -22.29
N ILE A 1039 31.38 14.39 -22.96
CA ILE A 1039 32.15 15.18 -23.92
C ILE A 1039 32.98 16.22 -23.14
N THR A 1040 34.30 16.07 -23.19
CA THR A 1040 35.27 16.94 -22.51
C THR A 1040 35.63 18.18 -23.32
N PHE A 1041 36.33 19.14 -22.70
CA PHE A 1041 36.84 20.35 -23.37
C PHE A 1041 37.77 20.06 -24.56
N THR A 1042 38.42 18.89 -24.58
CA THR A 1042 39.34 18.50 -25.65
C THR A 1042 38.62 17.86 -26.84
N ASN A 1043 37.38 17.39 -26.66
CA ASN A 1043 36.60 16.72 -27.70
C ASN A 1043 35.88 17.71 -28.63
N LYS A 1044 36.63 18.33 -29.55
CA LYS A 1044 36.10 19.31 -30.52
C LYS A 1044 34.98 18.76 -31.42
N ALA A 1045 35.02 17.48 -31.78
CA ALA A 1045 34.00 16.86 -32.62
C ALA A 1045 32.66 16.73 -31.88
N GLY A 1046 32.70 16.24 -30.63
CA GLY A 1046 31.54 16.15 -29.76
C GLY A 1046 30.91 17.52 -29.49
N ILE A 1047 31.73 18.54 -29.19
CA ILE A 1047 31.24 19.91 -28.97
C ILE A 1047 30.46 20.42 -30.19
N LYS A 1048 30.98 20.22 -31.41
CA LYS A 1048 30.28 20.63 -32.65
C LYS A 1048 28.93 19.93 -32.85
N THR A 1049 28.82 18.66 -32.46
CA THR A 1049 27.55 17.92 -32.51
C THR A 1049 26.51 18.57 -31.61
N ILE A 1050 26.89 18.90 -30.36
CA ILE A 1050 26.01 19.59 -29.42
C ILE A 1050 25.66 21.00 -29.91
N GLU A 1051 26.63 21.76 -30.43
CA GLU A 1051 26.39 23.10 -30.99
C GLU A 1051 25.36 23.07 -32.12
N LYS A 1052 25.41 22.05 -32.97
CA LYS A 1052 24.44 21.83 -34.06
C LYS A 1052 23.05 21.54 -33.53
N GLU A 1053 22.92 20.61 -32.57
CA GLU A 1053 21.61 20.22 -32.03
C GLU A 1053 20.97 21.35 -31.22
N TRP A 1054 21.74 22.10 -30.43
CA TRP A 1054 21.22 23.22 -29.64
C TRP A 1054 21.13 24.54 -30.41
N GLY A 1055 21.70 24.62 -31.61
CA GLY A 1055 21.79 25.87 -32.38
C GLY A 1055 22.54 26.99 -31.64
N CYS A 1056 23.51 26.64 -30.78
CA CYS A 1056 24.23 27.57 -29.91
C CYS A 1056 25.73 27.30 -29.93
N SER A 1057 26.53 28.32 -30.25
CA SER A 1057 28.00 28.24 -30.13
C SER A 1057 28.43 28.07 -28.67
N LEU A 1058 29.26 27.08 -28.39
CA LEU A 1058 29.78 26.73 -27.06
C LEU A 1058 31.25 27.10 -26.86
N ALA A 1059 31.97 27.51 -27.91
CA ALA A 1059 33.41 27.81 -27.90
C ALA A 1059 33.91 28.70 -26.74
N ASN A 1060 33.13 29.71 -26.31
CA ASN A 1060 33.47 30.61 -25.20
C ASN A 1060 32.64 30.36 -23.92
N ILE A 1061 31.74 29.38 -23.96
CA ILE A 1061 30.84 29.04 -22.85
C ILE A 1061 31.40 27.85 -22.11
N PHE A 1062 31.64 26.74 -22.82
CA PHE A 1062 32.20 25.52 -22.26
C PHE A 1062 33.73 25.58 -22.27
N ALA A 1063 34.28 26.30 -21.29
CA ALA A 1063 35.71 26.46 -21.08
C ALA A 1063 36.16 25.91 -19.72
N PRO A 1064 37.44 25.51 -19.56
CA PRO A 1064 37.99 25.10 -18.28
C PRO A 1064 37.85 26.23 -17.25
N GLY A 1065 37.16 25.96 -16.15
CA GLY A 1065 36.96 26.91 -15.07
C GLY A 1065 36.54 26.18 -13.80
N ASN A 1066 36.93 26.71 -12.65
CA ASN A 1066 36.61 26.11 -11.36
C ASN A 1066 35.50 26.92 -10.66
N LEU A 1067 34.29 26.36 -10.61
CA LEU A 1067 33.15 27.01 -9.96
C LEU A 1067 33.36 27.18 -8.45
N LYS A 1068 34.01 26.23 -7.79
CA LYS A 1068 34.32 26.29 -6.35
C LYS A 1068 35.21 27.49 -6.01
N SER A 1069 36.25 27.75 -6.81
CA SER A 1069 37.09 28.96 -6.66
C SER A 1069 36.27 30.24 -6.86
N LYS A 1070 35.37 30.30 -7.85
CA LYS A 1070 34.46 31.45 -8.01
C LYS A 1070 33.53 31.65 -6.80
N LEU A 1071 33.05 30.57 -6.18
CA LEU A 1071 32.25 30.62 -4.96
C LEU A 1071 33.06 31.07 -3.74
N ASP A 1072 34.28 30.53 -3.56
CA ASP A 1072 35.20 30.91 -2.49
C ASP A 1072 35.63 32.38 -2.58
N GLU A 1073 35.81 32.89 -3.80
CA GLU A 1073 36.12 34.30 -4.08
C GLU A 1073 34.90 35.23 -4.03
N GLY A 1074 33.69 34.71 -3.83
CA GLY A 1074 32.45 35.50 -3.78
C GLY A 1074 32.06 36.15 -5.10
N LYS A 1075 32.51 35.59 -6.23
CA LYS A 1075 32.20 36.08 -7.60
C LYS A 1075 30.81 35.67 -8.08
N ILE A 1076 30.23 34.63 -7.48
CA ILE A 1076 28.85 34.22 -7.75
C ILE A 1076 27.90 35.11 -6.94
N LYS A 1077 27.02 35.83 -7.64
CA LYS A 1077 26.04 36.78 -7.09
C LYS A 1077 24.60 36.29 -7.18
N ALA A 1078 24.30 35.36 -8.09
CA ALA A 1078 23.02 34.66 -8.11
C ALA A 1078 23.24 33.15 -8.01
N LEU A 1079 22.57 32.50 -7.07
CA LEU A 1079 22.67 31.07 -6.84
C LEU A 1079 21.28 30.42 -6.99
N LEU A 1080 21.13 29.55 -8.00
CA LEU A 1080 19.87 28.85 -8.27
C LEU A 1080 20.02 27.39 -7.85
N ILE A 1081 19.36 26.99 -6.75
CA ILE A 1081 19.52 25.67 -6.13
C ILE A 1081 18.27 24.83 -6.39
N PHE A 1082 18.43 23.66 -7.00
CA PHE A 1082 17.35 22.74 -7.33
C PHE A 1082 17.55 21.38 -6.65
N GLY A 1083 16.67 21.03 -5.71
CA GLY A 1083 16.61 19.70 -5.08
C GLY A 1083 17.75 19.39 -4.09
N GLU A 1084 18.42 20.40 -3.54
CA GLU A 1084 19.49 20.24 -2.54
C GLU A 1084 19.27 21.14 -1.32
N ASP A 1085 19.85 20.75 -0.17
CA ASP A 1085 19.91 21.58 1.04
C ASP A 1085 21.37 21.75 1.49
N PRO A 1086 22.16 22.60 0.82
CA PRO A 1086 23.57 22.80 1.13
C PRO A 1086 23.84 23.27 2.57
N LEU A 1087 22.89 23.96 3.21
CA LEU A 1087 23.04 24.48 4.56
C LEU A 1087 23.02 23.42 5.68
N LEU A 1088 22.73 22.15 5.36
CA LEU A 1088 23.00 21.04 6.28
C LEU A 1088 24.48 20.95 6.67
N ASP A 1089 25.39 21.31 5.75
CA ASP A 1089 26.77 21.59 6.08
C ASP A 1089 26.94 23.09 6.29
N TRP A 1090 27.12 23.48 7.54
CA TRP A 1090 27.28 24.88 7.93
C TRP A 1090 28.41 25.60 7.18
N ASN A 1091 29.43 24.86 6.69
CA ASN A 1091 30.51 25.44 5.91
C ASN A 1091 30.03 26.05 4.58
N ASN A 1092 28.90 25.60 4.04
CA ASN A 1092 28.32 26.14 2.80
C ASN A 1092 27.57 27.45 3.03
N LYS A 1093 27.30 27.84 4.29
CA LYS A 1093 26.60 29.09 4.61
C LYS A 1093 27.32 30.33 4.09
N LYS A 1094 28.65 30.28 3.97
CA LYS A 1094 29.45 31.36 3.37
C LYS A 1094 29.08 31.62 1.90
N TYR A 1095 28.69 30.60 1.15
CA TYR A 1095 28.33 30.72 -0.27
C TYR A 1095 26.92 31.29 -0.45
N VAL A 1096 25.98 30.88 0.40
CA VAL A 1096 24.61 31.42 0.37
C VAL A 1096 24.61 32.89 0.78
N LYS A 1097 25.38 33.26 1.82
CA LYS A 1097 25.48 34.65 2.28
C LYS A 1097 26.23 35.59 1.34
N SER A 1098 27.09 35.08 0.47
CA SER A 1098 27.88 35.92 -0.44
C SER A 1098 27.14 36.26 -1.74
N ALA A 1099 26.04 35.56 -2.03
CA ALA A 1099 25.16 35.82 -3.15
C ALA A 1099 24.20 36.99 -2.82
N ASP A 1100 23.94 37.83 -3.83
CA ASP A 1100 22.96 38.93 -3.76
C ASP A 1100 21.52 38.43 -4.02
N PHE A 1101 21.39 37.22 -4.58
CA PHE A 1101 20.12 36.56 -4.84
C PHE A 1101 20.24 35.03 -4.76
N VAL A 1102 19.34 34.39 -4.02
CA VAL A 1102 19.26 32.94 -3.85
C VAL A 1102 17.86 32.44 -4.16
N LEU A 1103 17.78 31.53 -5.14
CA LEU A 1103 16.59 30.74 -5.42
C LEU A 1103 16.78 29.34 -4.86
N SER A 1104 15.78 28.82 -4.17
CA SER A 1104 15.75 27.42 -3.75
C SER A 1104 14.47 26.73 -4.21
N ALA A 1105 14.60 25.71 -5.05
CA ALA A 1105 13.50 24.87 -5.51
C ALA A 1105 13.60 23.49 -4.85
N GLY A 1106 12.52 23.04 -4.22
CA GLY A 1106 12.51 21.74 -3.55
C GLY A 1106 11.14 21.26 -3.12
N SER A 1107 11.08 20.00 -2.72
CA SER A 1107 9.84 19.31 -2.37
C SER A 1107 9.34 19.58 -0.93
N PHE A 1108 10.25 19.91 -0.03
CA PHE A 1108 9.99 20.09 1.40
C PHE A 1108 10.71 21.33 1.92
N TRP A 1109 10.09 22.04 2.87
CA TRP A 1109 10.74 23.15 3.57
C TRP A 1109 12.00 22.67 4.27
N ASN A 1110 13.10 23.40 4.05
CA ASN A 1110 14.42 23.01 4.53
C ASN A 1110 15.27 24.23 4.90
N SER A 1111 16.48 24.00 5.42
CA SER A 1111 17.32 25.07 5.96
C SER A 1111 17.78 26.07 4.91
N THR A 1112 18.06 25.62 3.68
CA THR A 1112 18.41 26.48 2.55
C THR A 1112 17.24 27.34 2.11
N MET A 1113 16.03 26.78 2.02
CA MET A 1113 14.82 27.54 1.67
C MET A 1113 14.53 28.68 2.65
N ALA A 1114 14.72 28.45 3.95
CA ALA A 1114 14.49 29.45 4.98
C ALA A 1114 15.40 30.70 4.84
N GLU A 1115 16.54 30.56 4.15
CA GLU A 1115 17.52 31.62 3.93
C GLU A 1115 17.56 32.09 2.46
N SER A 1116 16.57 31.70 1.65
CA SER A 1116 16.47 32.04 0.22
C SER A 1116 15.56 33.25 -0.02
N ASP A 1117 15.80 34.01 -1.09
CA ASP A 1117 14.96 35.14 -1.49
C ASP A 1117 13.64 34.68 -2.13
N ILE A 1118 13.68 33.53 -2.82
CA ILE A 1118 12.51 32.93 -3.45
C ILE A 1118 12.56 31.40 -3.34
N VAL A 1119 11.40 30.80 -3.16
CA VAL A 1119 11.22 29.35 -3.07
C VAL A 1119 10.24 28.87 -4.14
N PHE A 1120 10.58 27.77 -4.80
CA PHE A 1120 9.70 27.07 -5.74
C PHE A 1120 9.35 25.65 -5.27
N PRO A 1121 8.08 25.23 -5.40
CA PRO A 1121 7.69 23.85 -5.15
C PRO A 1121 8.26 22.92 -6.22
N LEU A 1122 8.84 21.79 -5.80
CA LEU A 1122 9.17 20.68 -6.70
C LEU A 1122 8.37 19.41 -6.37
N SER A 1123 7.92 18.72 -7.40
CA SER A 1123 7.42 17.35 -7.33
C SER A 1123 8.52 16.40 -6.84
N THR A 1124 8.13 15.41 -6.04
CA THR A 1124 9.03 14.34 -5.56
C THR A 1124 9.25 13.28 -6.63
N PRO A 1125 10.28 12.42 -6.49
CA PRO A 1125 10.44 11.26 -7.35
C PRO A 1125 9.23 10.29 -7.35
N ALA A 1126 8.34 10.37 -6.35
CA ALA A 1126 7.13 9.57 -6.31
C ALA A 1126 5.98 10.14 -7.17
N GLU A 1127 6.06 11.39 -7.58
CA GLU A 1127 4.95 12.10 -8.26
C GLU A 1127 5.16 12.23 -9.77
N GLN A 1128 6.37 12.01 -10.25
CA GLN A 1128 6.71 12.16 -11.66
C GLN A 1128 7.46 10.95 -12.17
N SER A 1129 7.14 10.58 -13.41
CA SER A 1129 7.90 9.58 -14.13
C SER A 1129 9.14 10.24 -14.74
N GLY A 1130 10.24 9.52 -14.77
CA GLY A 1130 11.51 10.02 -15.31
C GLY A 1130 12.53 8.91 -15.39
N THR A 1131 13.74 9.27 -15.81
CA THR A 1131 14.81 8.29 -15.97
C THR A 1131 16.02 8.59 -15.09
N TYR A 1132 16.72 7.51 -14.71
CA TYR A 1132 17.84 7.54 -13.77
C TYR A 1132 18.99 6.67 -14.29
N THR A 1133 20.23 7.14 -14.16
CA THR A 1133 21.44 6.41 -14.54
C THR A 1133 22.12 5.81 -13.31
N ARG A 1134 22.18 4.48 -13.26
CA ARG A 1134 22.86 3.67 -12.23
C ARG A 1134 24.39 3.88 -12.25
N CYS A 1135 25.08 3.53 -11.17
CA CYS A 1135 26.54 3.59 -11.04
C CYS A 1135 27.33 2.96 -12.20
N ASP A 1136 26.78 1.93 -12.84
CA ASP A 1136 27.39 1.22 -13.97
C ASP A 1136 26.88 1.68 -15.34
N ASN A 1137 26.36 2.91 -15.43
CA ASN A 1137 25.83 3.53 -16.64
C ASN A 1137 24.58 2.83 -17.22
N LYS A 1138 23.82 2.07 -16.41
CA LYS A 1138 22.53 1.53 -16.84
C LYS A 1138 21.44 2.57 -16.64
N PHE A 1139 20.77 2.94 -17.73
CA PHE A 1139 19.61 3.83 -17.70
C PHE A 1139 18.38 3.03 -17.23
N GLN A 1140 17.56 3.62 -16.37
CA GLN A 1140 16.40 2.98 -15.76
C GLN A 1140 15.21 3.92 -15.80
N LEU A 1141 14.06 3.41 -16.22
CA LEU A 1141 12.78 4.10 -16.12
C LEU A 1141 12.22 3.97 -14.70
N SER A 1142 11.75 5.07 -14.15
CA SER A 1142 11.00 5.11 -12.89
C SER A 1142 9.60 5.66 -13.15
N HIS A 1143 8.57 4.94 -12.71
CA HIS A 1143 7.19 5.39 -12.83
C HIS A 1143 6.77 6.23 -11.62
N ALA A 1144 5.90 7.21 -11.86
CA ALA A 1144 5.19 7.93 -10.81
C ALA A 1144 4.32 6.96 -10.01
N ILE A 1145 4.38 7.07 -8.68
CA ILE A 1145 3.59 6.30 -7.72
C ILE A 1145 2.27 7.03 -7.43
N THR A 1146 2.32 8.36 -7.32
CA THR A 1146 1.19 9.21 -6.95
C THR A 1146 1.02 10.31 -7.99
N ASP A 1147 -0.15 10.94 -8.01
CA ASP A 1147 -0.33 12.14 -8.83
C ASP A 1147 0.47 13.31 -8.22
N PRO A 1148 0.99 14.24 -9.04
CA PRO A 1148 1.62 15.46 -8.54
C PRO A 1148 0.66 16.28 -7.68
N VAL A 1149 1.11 16.65 -6.48
CA VAL A 1149 0.37 17.60 -5.62
C VAL A 1149 0.42 19.02 -6.20
N ASN A 1150 1.50 19.39 -6.88
CA ASN A 1150 1.69 20.71 -7.47
C ASN A 1150 1.20 20.75 -8.93
N PRO A 1151 0.55 21.84 -9.36
CA PRO A 1151 0.00 21.94 -10.72
C PRO A 1151 1.07 22.12 -11.81
N VAL A 1152 2.26 22.58 -11.44
CA VAL A 1152 3.40 22.79 -12.36
C VAL A 1152 4.44 21.72 -12.09
N THR A 1153 4.75 20.91 -13.11
CA THR A 1153 5.81 19.91 -13.02
C THR A 1153 7.19 20.56 -12.98
N ASN A 1154 8.18 19.84 -12.45
CA ASN A 1154 9.55 20.34 -12.36
C ASN A 1154 10.12 20.71 -13.73
N ILE A 1155 9.88 19.87 -14.75
CA ILE A 1155 10.24 20.13 -16.14
C ILE A 1155 9.61 21.43 -16.65
N ALA A 1156 8.31 21.63 -16.37
CA ALA A 1156 7.60 22.84 -16.80
C ALA A 1156 8.17 24.11 -16.14
N LEU A 1157 8.51 24.04 -14.84
CA LEU A 1157 9.16 25.15 -14.12
C LEU A 1157 10.53 25.50 -14.74
N ILE A 1158 11.38 24.49 -14.94
CA ILE A 1158 12.72 24.69 -15.50
C ILE A 1158 12.62 25.25 -16.92
N ALA A 1159 11.72 24.71 -17.74
CA ALA A 1159 11.48 25.20 -19.09
C ALA A 1159 10.93 26.64 -19.10
N ALA A 1160 10.02 27.00 -18.19
CA ALA A 1160 9.49 28.35 -18.07
C ALA A 1160 10.59 29.36 -17.76
N LEU A 1161 11.44 29.07 -16.76
CA LEU A 1161 12.61 29.91 -16.45
C LEU A 1161 13.55 30.03 -17.66
N ALA A 1162 13.82 28.93 -18.36
CA ALA A 1162 14.76 28.92 -19.49
C ALA A 1162 14.26 29.70 -20.71
N ARG A 1163 12.96 29.65 -21.02
CA ARG A 1163 12.33 30.38 -22.13
C ARG A 1163 12.51 31.90 -22.03
N CYS A 1164 12.63 32.42 -20.81
CA CYS A 1164 12.86 33.85 -20.57
C CYS A 1164 14.27 34.32 -20.98
N PHE A 1165 15.21 33.40 -21.20
CA PHE A 1165 16.61 33.69 -21.57
C PHE A 1165 17.01 33.18 -22.95
N SER A 1166 16.41 32.08 -23.44
CA SER A 1166 16.72 31.51 -24.76
C SER A 1166 15.52 30.78 -25.37
N ARG A 1167 15.48 30.73 -26.71
CA ARG A 1167 14.56 29.86 -27.46
C ARG A 1167 15.02 28.39 -27.38
N GLY A 1168 14.14 27.45 -27.75
CA GLY A 1168 14.46 26.01 -27.81
C GLY A 1168 14.16 25.21 -26.54
N PHE A 1169 13.21 25.68 -25.73
CA PHE A 1169 12.72 25.03 -24.50
C PHE A 1169 11.21 24.71 -24.56
N GLU A 1170 10.71 24.44 -25.76
CA GLU A 1170 9.31 24.18 -26.07
C GLU A 1170 9.02 22.67 -26.01
N TYR A 1171 9.09 22.10 -24.80
CA TYR A 1171 8.77 20.69 -24.54
C TYR A 1171 7.31 20.55 -24.09
N ARG A 1172 6.64 19.49 -24.56
CA ARG A 1172 5.28 19.11 -24.14
C ARG A 1172 5.32 18.10 -23.01
N GLU A 1173 6.22 17.14 -23.11
CA GLU A 1173 6.35 16.03 -22.16
C GLU A 1173 7.81 15.61 -21.95
N ALA A 1174 8.06 14.78 -20.92
CA ALA A 1174 9.40 14.28 -20.61
C ALA A 1174 10.01 13.44 -21.76
N ASP A 1175 9.17 12.80 -22.57
CA ASP A 1175 9.59 12.04 -23.77
C ASP A 1175 10.30 12.93 -24.81
N ASP A 1176 9.85 14.17 -25.01
CA ASP A 1176 10.50 15.10 -25.94
C ASP A 1176 11.97 15.36 -25.54
N ILE A 1177 12.21 15.50 -24.24
CA ILE A 1177 13.55 15.74 -23.68
C ILE A 1177 14.41 14.49 -23.83
N ARG A 1178 13.85 13.31 -23.58
CA ARG A 1178 14.55 12.03 -23.78
C ARG A 1178 15.00 11.83 -25.23
N GLN A 1179 14.16 12.19 -26.20
CA GLN A 1179 14.53 12.14 -27.61
C GLN A 1179 15.66 13.12 -27.95
N GLU A 1180 15.72 14.28 -27.29
CA GLU A 1180 16.85 15.20 -27.45
C GLU A 1180 18.14 14.69 -26.78
N ILE A 1181 18.04 14.05 -25.61
CA ILE A 1181 19.15 13.38 -24.94
C ILE A 1181 19.78 12.33 -25.86
N VAL A 1182 18.97 11.52 -26.54
CA VAL A 1182 19.44 10.48 -27.49
C VAL A 1182 20.26 11.06 -28.65
N LYS A 1183 19.93 12.26 -29.10
CA LYS A 1183 20.65 12.94 -30.21
C LYS A 1183 21.94 13.60 -29.75
N THR A 1184 21.99 14.03 -28.49
CA THR A 1184 23.14 14.75 -27.93
C THR A 1184 24.13 13.84 -27.22
N ASP A 1185 23.67 12.72 -26.66
CA ASP A 1185 24.49 11.72 -26.00
C ASP A 1185 24.94 10.64 -26.99
N ARG A 1186 26.25 10.65 -27.32
CA ARG A 1186 26.89 9.71 -28.24
C ARG A 1186 26.74 8.23 -27.86
N PHE A 1187 26.47 7.92 -26.59
CA PHE A 1187 26.32 6.54 -26.10
C PHE A 1187 24.87 6.03 -26.17
N ARG A 1188 23.89 6.87 -26.53
CA ARG A 1188 22.46 6.57 -26.37
C ARG A 1188 21.63 6.55 -27.66
N GLY A 1189 22.28 6.65 -28.83
CA GLY A 1189 21.65 6.85 -30.14
C GLY A 1189 20.56 5.85 -30.61
N SER A 1190 20.33 4.73 -29.92
CA SER A 1190 19.34 3.69 -30.30
C SER A 1190 18.41 3.23 -29.17
N TYR A 1191 18.41 3.88 -28.00
CA TYR A 1191 17.85 3.34 -26.75
C TYR A 1191 16.32 3.11 -26.74
N PHE A 1192 15.52 3.80 -27.55
CA PHE A 1192 14.04 3.80 -27.43
C PHE A 1192 13.28 3.05 -28.54
N ASN A 1193 13.95 2.33 -29.44
CA ASN A 1193 13.26 1.75 -30.62
C ASN A 1193 12.61 0.38 -30.39
N ASP A 1194 12.93 -0.39 -29.34
CA ASP A 1194 12.34 -1.71 -29.14
C ASP A 1194 12.07 -2.14 -27.68
N GLY A 1195 12.34 -1.26 -26.70
CA GLY A 1195 12.16 -1.58 -25.28
C GLY A 1195 13.13 -2.66 -24.76
N SER A 1196 14.12 -3.09 -25.55
CA SER A 1196 15.21 -3.92 -25.09
C SER A 1196 16.31 -3.03 -24.47
N PRO A 1197 16.95 -3.43 -23.35
CA PRO A 1197 18.16 -2.77 -22.89
C PRO A 1197 19.24 -3.00 -23.96
N VAL A 1198 19.55 -1.96 -24.73
CA VAL A 1198 20.63 -2.00 -25.73
C VAL A 1198 21.91 -2.51 -25.04
N ALA A 1199 22.40 -3.65 -25.53
CA ALA A 1199 23.65 -4.28 -25.13
C ALA A 1199 24.85 -3.36 -25.44
N ASP A 1200 25.83 -3.36 -24.53
CA ASP A 1200 27.27 -3.09 -24.73
C ASP A 1200 27.78 -1.76 -25.34
N TYR A 1201 26.90 -0.84 -25.75
CA TYR A 1201 27.30 0.41 -26.44
C TYR A 1201 28.31 1.32 -25.70
N PHE A 1202 28.35 1.31 -24.36
CA PHE A 1202 29.24 2.20 -23.60
C PHE A 1202 30.71 1.78 -23.69
N LEU A 1203 31.00 0.47 -23.80
CA LEU A 1203 32.38 -0.04 -23.89
C LEU A 1203 32.86 -0.18 -25.34
N ASP A 1204 31.95 -0.44 -26.27
CA ASP A 1204 32.27 -0.59 -27.69
C ASP A 1204 32.80 0.71 -28.32
N GLN A 1205 32.37 1.87 -27.80
CA GLN A 1205 32.86 3.19 -28.23
C GLN A 1205 34.15 3.65 -27.51
N TYR A 1206 34.72 2.83 -26.63
CA TYR A 1206 35.98 3.13 -25.94
C TYR A 1206 37.18 2.92 -26.89
N ASP A 1207 37.91 3.97 -27.27
CA ASP A 1207 39.10 3.83 -28.10
C ASP A 1207 40.37 3.67 -27.26
N ILE A 1208 40.77 2.42 -27.02
CA ILE A 1208 41.97 2.08 -26.23
C ILE A 1208 43.27 2.56 -26.89
N ASN A 1209 43.26 2.85 -28.19
CA ASN A 1209 44.45 3.33 -28.88
C ASN A 1209 44.84 4.76 -28.45
N ASN A 1210 43.88 5.53 -27.92
CA ASN A 1210 44.14 6.86 -27.38
C ASN A 1210 44.42 6.84 -25.87
N ALA A 1211 44.43 5.67 -25.23
CA ALA A 1211 44.69 5.58 -23.79
C ALA A 1211 46.18 5.84 -23.48
N VAL A 1212 46.44 6.44 -22.32
CA VAL A 1212 47.80 6.70 -21.83
C VAL A 1212 47.93 6.28 -20.37
N PHE A 1213 49.13 5.86 -19.96
CA PHE A 1213 49.41 5.65 -18.54
C PHE A 1213 49.44 6.97 -17.77
N GLY A 1214 48.84 6.99 -16.58
CA GLY A 1214 48.75 8.16 -15.73
C GLY A 1214 49.84 8.20 -14.67
N LEU A 1215 50.30 9.40 -14.31
CA LEU A 1215 51.26 9.59 -13.22
C LEU A 1215 50.57 9.47 -11.85
N ALA A 1216 50.61 8.29 -11.23
CA ALA A 1216 50.06 8.04 -9.90
C ALA A 1216 51.14 8.14 -8.81
N ARG A 1217 51.57 9.35 -8.43
CA ARG A 1217 52.53 9.51 -7.31
C ARG A 1217 51.81 9.39 -5.95
N ALA A 1218 52.41 8.63 -5.02
CA ALA A 1218 51.87 8.42 -3.68
C ALA A 1218 52.03 9.66 -2.78
N PRO A 1219 50.97 10.20 -2.15
CA PRO A 1219 51.06 11.44 -1.36
C PRO A 1219 50.74 11.28 0.15
N HIS A 1220 50.76 12.41 0.86
CA HIS A 1220 50.93 12.56 2.30
C HIS A 1220 49.70 13.06 3.10
N ARG A 1221 48.51 13.26 2.51
CA ARG A 1221 47.39 13.97 3.17
C ARG A 1221 46.18 13.09 3.49
N ILE A 1222 45.59 13.36 4.67
CA ILE A 1222 44.32 12.84 5.16
C ILE A 1222 43.26 13.93 4.94
N TYR A 1223 42.12 13.58 4.33
CA TYR A 1223 40.98 14.48 4.20
C TYR A 1223 39.97 14.23 5.33
N ASN A 1224 39.67 15.24 6.13
CA ASN A 1224 38.51 15.26 7.04
C ASN A 1224 37.47 16.21 6.45
N VAL A 1225 36.28 15.71 6.10
CA VAL A 1225 35.25 16.52 5.44
C VAL A 1225 33.84 16.04 5.82
N PRO A 1226 32.86 16.96 6.02
CA PRO A 1226 31.47 16.65 6.35
C PRO A 1226 30.70 15.84 5.28
N TYR A 1227 29.51 15.37 5.70
CA TYR A 1227 28.56 14.55 4.92
C TYR A 1227 27.95 15.33 3.74
N PRO A 1228 27.56 14.64 2.64
CA PRO A 1228 26.90 15.28 1.51
C PRO A 1228 25.54 15.90 1.92
N PRO A 1229 25.15 17.03 1.31
CA PRO A 1229 23.87 17.66 1.58
C PRO A 1229 22.70 16.76 1.15
N LEU A 1230 21.71 16.63 2.02
CA LEU A 1230 20.49 15.85 1.87
C LEU A 1230 19.29 16.76 2.12
N HIS A 1231 18.07 16.39 1.72
CA HIS A 1231 16.92 17.12 2.28
C HIS A 1231 16.86 16.90 3.79
N TYR A 1232 16.54 17.94 4.57
CA TYR A 1232 16.46 17.88 6.02
C TYR A 1232 15.63 16.68 6.52
N GLU A 1233 14.43 16.49 5.95
CA GLU A 1233 13.55 15.36 6.29
C GLU A 1233 14.20 14.03 5.95
N GLU A 1234 14.76 13.85 4.75
CA GLU A 1234 15.45 12.62 4.37
C GLU A 1234 16.64 12.32 5.30
N ASN A 1235 17.41 13.33 5.71
CA ASN A 1235 18.51 13.17 6.66
C ASN A 1235 17.98 12.76 8.03
N TYR A 1236 16.89 13.38 8.49
CA TYR A 1236 16.20 12.96 9.71
C TYR A 1236 15.76 11.50 9.61
N TYR A 1237 15.20 11.05 8.48
CA TYR A 1237 14.83 9.65 8.30
C TYR A 1237 16.04 8.72 8.21
N ILE A 1238 17.07 9.05 7.44
CA ILE A 1238 18.29 8.24 7.33
C ILE A 1238 18.95 8.09 8.70
N ASN A 1239 19.05 9.19 9.44
CA ASN A 1239 19.60 9.20 10.79
C ASN A 1239 18.67 8.51 11.78
N SER A 1240 17.34 8.64 11.66
CA SER A 1240 16.37 7.93 12.52
C SER A 1240 16.40 6.43 12.26
N VAL A 1241 16.51 6.02 11.01
CA VAL A 1241 16.71 4.62 10.63
C VAL A 1241 18.02 4.13 11.27
N LYS A 1242 19.12 4.88 11.16
CA LYS A 1242 20.40 4.51 11.81
C LYS A 1242 20.32 4.51 13.34
N SER A 1243 19.77 5.55 13.97
CA SER A 1243 19.74 5.77 15.42
C SER A 1243 18.73 4.92 16.16
N LYS A 1244 17.75 4.34 15.45
CA LYS A 1244 16.85 3.32 16.01
C LYS A 1244 17.39 1.90 15.82
N ILE A 1245 18.46 1.74 15.03
CA ILE A 1245 19.18 0.49 14.79
C ILE A 1245 20.39 0.36 15.72
N HIS A 1246 21.06 1.47 16.02
CA HIS A 1246 22.13 1.58 17.03
C HIS A 1246 21.56 1.91 18.40
#